data_AF-A0A6G9SEG0-F1
#
_entry.id   AF-A0A6G9SEG0-F1
#
_cell.length_a   1.000
_cell.length_b   1.000
_cell.length_c   1.000
_cell.angle_alpha   90.00
_cell.angle_beta   90.00
_cell.angle_gamma   90.00
#
_symmetry.space_group_name_H-M   'P 1'
#
loop_
_entity.id
_entity.type
_entity.pdbx_description
1 polymer ?
#
loop_
_entity_poly.entity_id
_entity_poly.type
_entity_poly.pdbx_seq_one_letter_code
_entity_poly.pdbx_strand_id
1 'polypeptide(L)'
;MLKMPHYYRQKCPTAMVKRSHSRFILAYLSPIIATALCLYTTSATRAQQLPSTNIPTPSLTPQSSQASFSRVIASGNQISLNGRTLSGAWLQQPGNADQLTTQLSDGVLRQLIGVDLLSSNNPARQPINWFSSSTAPLILGAWLQRGYRYLDITNFAQTAGWQMQANGNILVISTPAANVTEISQNQESFGDRVIINLDRPTPWQITQELPAKSPQDPDTATTAKAPKIPHRIWKITIDGIPDPALIQRYTPLPPAPLPAPIPNLLKQLLPTPTPEPLIKQVEVANNQTVISLSIPFGLSPRINTVANPNRLIIEVRPDALVEKNITWARGLNWRQQLVNLGTERFPVVWLEINPRAFGLTLKPIRSNVNGTVGTAPLLQMAPKFSAAAAINGGYFNRNNRLPLGAIRQNGQWISGPILNRGAIAWNDSGEFYFDRLTLQETLIGPNNLRSPILFLNSAYVQSGIARYTPTWGQTYTPLTDNEIILTVQKDQVTNQLPGGKAGQTNFPIPLDGYLLTLRGNAVNTAAQLPIGSAVSITSGTVPNEISRYANIIGAGPLLIKNRQIVLDAKGEKFSDAFIAEKAIRSGICTNATGNLMIAAVHNRAGGPGPTLAEHARLMQLLGCVDALNLDGGSSTSLYLGGQLIDRSPSTAARVHNGIGIFLEQK
;
A
#
# COMPACT_ATOMS: atom_id res chain seq x y z
N MET A 1 6.29 -61.97 8.44
CA MET A 1 6.88 -62.99 7.54
C MET A 1 7.74 -62.27 6.50
N LEU A 2 9.00 -62.71 6.37
CA LEU A 2 9.92 -62.70 5.21
C LEU A 2 9.87 -61.59 4.13
N LYS A 3 11.00 -61.14 3.57
CA LYS A 3 12.41 -61.01 4.00
C LYS A 3 13.15 -60.23 2.90
N MET A 4 14.13 -59.39 3.27
CA MET A 4 15.13 -58.84 2.32
C MET A 4 16.01 -59.96 1.72
N PRO A 5 16.69 -59.72 0.59
CA PRO A 5 18.12 -59.38 0.70
C PRO A 5 18.64 -58.27 -0.26
N HIS A 6 19.63 -57.53 0.24
CA HIS A 6 20.63 -56.79 -0.56
C HIS A 6 21.55 -57.76 -1.34
N TYR A 7 22.28 -57.27 -2.35
CA TYR A 7 23.70 -57.63 -2.50
C TYR A 7 24.56 -56.55 -3.19
N TYR A 8 25.87 -56.57 -2.88
CA TYR A 8 26.96 -55.75 -3.46
C TYR A 8 27.66 -56.54 -4.62
N ARG A 9 28.80 -56.19 -5.26
CA ARG A 9 29.92 -55.27 -4.92
C ARG A 9 30.77 -54.91 -6.17
N GLN A 10 31.28 -53.67 -6.22
CA GLN A 10 32.57 -53.19 -6.81
C GLN A 10 33.21 -53.86 -8.04
N LYS A 11 33.76 -53.03 -8.97
CA LYS A 11 35.22 -52.78 -9.08
C LYS A 11 35.61 -51.68 -10.11
N CYS A 12 36.42 -50.73 -9.67
CA CYS A 12 37.44 -49.98 -10.46
C CYS A 12 38.74 -50.83 -10.52
N PRO A 13 39.82 -50.54 -11.31
CA PRO A 13 40.41 -49.24 -11.74
C PRO A 13 40.69 -49.20 -13.29
N THR A 14 41.45 -48.30 -13.96
CA THR A 14 42.76 -47.64 -13.71
C THR A 14 42.94 -46.35 -14.53
N ALA A 15 43.99 -45.57 -14.22
CA ALA A 15 44.29 -44.25 -14.80
C ALA A 15 45.57 -44.23 -15.68
N MET A 16 45.72 -43.20 -16.53
CA MET A 16 46.95 -42.47 -16.91
C MET A 16 46.59 -41.39 -17.97
N VAL A 17 47.25 -40.25 -18.24
CA VAL A 17 48.15 -39.27 -17.58
C VAL A 17 48.77 -38.39 -18.69
N LYS A 18 49.10 -37.12 -18.39
CA LYS A 18 49.98 -36.13 -19.13
C LYS A 18 49.44 -35.28 -20.31
N ARG A 19 49.39 -33.96 -20.03
CA ARG A 19 50.03 -32.79 -20.71
C ARG A 19 50.23 -32.81 -22.26
N SER A 20 49.91 -31.71 -22.96
CA SER A 20 50.82 -30.55 -23.19
C SER A 20 50.43 -29.60 -24.38
N HIS A 21 50.51 -28.27 -24.16
CA HIS A 21 50.65 -27.17 -25.16
C HIS A 21 49.48 -26.94 -26.16
N SER A 22 49.30 -25.77 -26.84
CA SER A 22 50.18 -24.60 -27.07
C SER A 22 49.42 -23.24 -27.04
N ARG A 23 50.16 -22.13 -27.26
CA ARG A 23 49.74 -20.71 -27.21
C ARG A 23 49.35 -20.13 -28.61
N PHE A 24 49.22 -18.80 -28.65
CA PHE A 24 48.93 -17.85 -29.76
C PHE A 24 47.42 -17.61 -29.97
N ILE A 25 46.85 -16.42 -29.74
CA ILE A 25 47.22 -15.00 -30.02
C ILE A 25 47.21 -14.66 -31.50
N LEU A 26 46.18 -13.90 -31.91
CA LEU A 26 46.33 -12.71 -32.76
C LEU A 26 45.08 -11.82 -32.60
N ALA A 27 45.27 -10.62 -32.04
CA ALA A 27 44.38 -9.47 -32.24
C ALA A 27 44.96 -8.62 -33.38
N TYR A 28 44.16 -7.74 -34.01
CA TYR A 28 44.58 -6.36 -34.32
C TYR A 28 43.41 -5.49 -34.85
N LEU A 29 43.58 -4.19 -34.62
CA LEU A 29 42.65 -3.06 -34.72
C LEU A 29 42.35 -2.56 -36.16
N SER A 30 41.23 -1.81 -36.29
CA SER A 30 40.95 -0.54 -37.07
C SER A 30 41.84 -0.12 -38.27
N PRO A 31 41.33 0.63 -39.31
CA PRO A 31 40.74 1.99 -39.11
C PRO A 31 39.69 2.58 -40.11
N ILE A 32 38.87 3.52 -39.58
CA ILE A 32 38.47 4.90 -40.05
C ILE A 32 38.42 5.28 -41.57
N ILE A 33 37.32 5.89 -42.05
CA ILE A 33 37.17 7.28 -42.66
C ILE A 33 35.89 7.44 -43.53
N ALA A 34 35.31 8.65 -43.43
CA ALA A 34 34.00 9.12 -43.93
C ALA A 34 33.86 9.47 -45.43
N THR A 35 32.61 9.70 -45.88
CA THR A 35 32.22 10.79 -46.82
C THR A 35 30.71 11.11 -46.71
N ALA A 36 30.26 12.26 -47.24
CA ALA A 36 28.96 12.88 -46.94
C ALA A 36 28.27 13.52 -48.17
N LEU A 37 27.09 14.15 -47.97
CA LEU A 37 26.20 14.83 -48.94
C LEU A 37 25.48 13.86 -49.92
N CYS A 38 24.29 14.11 -50.52
CA CYS A 38 23.37 15.26 -50.70
C CYS A 38 21.90 14.73 -50.54
N LEU A 39 20.77 15.46 -50.48
CA LEU A 39 20.39 16.90 -50.48
C LEU A 39 18.95 17.03 -49.90
N TYR A 40 18.37 18.25 -49.85
CA TYR A 40 16.92 18.50 -49.69
C TYR A 40 16.37 19.20 -50.96
N THR A 41 15.13 18.92 -51.35
CA THR A 41 14.39 19.73 -52.34
C THR A 41 13.30 20.57 -51.67
N THR A 42 13.31 21.87 -51.97
CA THR A 42 12.24 22.81 -51.62
C THR A 42 11.44 23.15 -52.86
N SER A 43 10.13 23.37 -52.71
CA SER A 43 9.29 23.95 -53.76
C SER A 43 8.43 25.05 -53.16
N ALA A 44 8.70 26.30 -53.55
CA ALA A 44 7.88 27.46 -53.21
C ALA A 44 7.27 28.03 -54.49
N THR A 45 6.00 28.42 -54.42
CA THR A 45 5.31 29.22 -55.45
C THR A 45 4.56 30.37 -54.78
N ARG A 46 4.47 31.52 -55.46
CA ARG A 46 4.17 32.81 -54.85
C ARG A 46 2.95 33.49 -55.50
N ALA A 47 1.95 33.75 -54.67
CA ALA A 47 0.94 34.82 -54.71
C ALA A 47 0.17 35.19 -56.00
N GLN A 48 -1.15 35.26 -55.86
CA GLN A 48 -1.99 36.33 -56.43
C GLN A 48 -2.95 36.86 -55.34
N GLN A 49 -3.35 38.12 -55.45
CA GLN A 49 -4.10 38.89 -54.44
C GLN A 49 -5.24 39.65 -55.13
N LEU A 50 -6.44 39.72 -54.52
CA LEU A 50 -7.53 40.70 -54.75
C LEU A 50 -8.75 40.35 -53.82
N PRO A 51 -9.70 41.26 -53.53
CA PRO A 51 -9.59 42.22 -52.43
C PRO A 51 -10.60 41.99 -51.26
N SER A 52 -10.50 42.86 -50.26
CA SER A 52 -11.17 42.85 -48.95
C SER A 52 -12.64 43.28 -48.92
N THR A 53 -13.43 42.68 -48.01
CA THR A 53 -14.67 43.26 -47.46
C THR A 53 -14.67 43.17 -45.93
N ASN A 54 -14.78 44.32 -45.25
CA ASN A 54 -14.79 44.43 -43.78
C ASN A 54 -16.22 44.24 -43.21
N ILE A 55 -16.37 43.45 -42.16
CA ILE A 55 -17.45 43.58 -41.15
C ILE A 55 -16.79 43.32 -39.77
N PRO A 56 -17.04 44.14 -38.72
CA PRO A 56 -16.22 44.13 -37.51
C PRO A 56 -16.68 43.12 -36.44
N THR A 57 -15.70 42.42 -35.84
CA THR A 57 -15.91 41.58 -34.65
C THR A 57 -15.65 42.41 -33.38
N PRO A 58 -16.52 42.38 -32.35
CA PRO A 58 -16.32 43.18 -31.14
C PRO A 58 -15.12 42.70 -30.32
N SER A 59 -14.29 43.64 -29.91
CA SER A 59 -13.13 43.42 -29.05
C SER A 59 -13.56 43.15 -27.59
N LEU A 60 -13.63 41.87 -27.20
CA LEU A 60 -13.63 41.49 -25.78
C LEU A 60 -12.21 41.63 -25.23
N THR A 61 -11.95 42.69 -24.48
CA THR A 61 -10.75 42.81 -23.65
C THR A 61 -10.69 41.66 -22.63
N PRO A 62 -9.67 40.80 -22.65
CA PRO A 62 -9.49 39.80 -21.60
C PRO A 62 -9.02 40.52 -20.35
N GLN A 63 -9.92 40.75 -19.40
CA GLN A 63 -9.56 41.26 -18.09
C GLN A 63 -8.83 40.15 -17.32
N SER A 64 -7.51 40.07 -17.48
CA SER A 64 -6.68 39.03 -16.90
C SER A 64 -6.62 39.17 -15.38
N SER A 65 -7.43 38.42 -14.65
CA SER A 65 -7.20 38.14 -13.24
C SER A 65 -5.95 37.25 -13.13
N GLN A 66 -4.77 37.86 -13.09
CA GLN A 66 -3.51 37.15 -12.84
C GLN A 66 -3.56 36.53 -11.44
N ALA A 67 -3.80 35.22 -11.37
CA ALA A 67 -3.53 34.46 -10.17
C ALA A 67 -2.00 34.45 -9.96
N SER A 68 -1.55 35.01 -8.83
CA SER A 68 -0.15 35.04 -8.46
C SER A 68 0.35 33.65 -8.09
N PHE A 69 0.90 32.92 -9.07
CA PHE A 69 1.60 31.67 -8.83
C PHE A 69 2.90 31.93 -8.07
N SER A 70 3.00 31.48 -6.81
CA SER A 70 4.25 31.45 -6.07
C SER A 70 5.25 30.54 -6.78
N ARG A 71 6.25 31.14 -7.43
CA ARG A 71 7.27 30.42 -8.23
C ARG A 71 8.11 29.53 -7.32
N VAL A 72 7.97 28.20 -7.43
CA VAL A 72 8.86 27.25 -6.75
C VAL A 72 10.30 27.46 -7.22
N ILE A 73 11.23 27.64 -6.29
CA ILE A 73 12.67 27.80 -6.55
C ILE A 73 13.34 26.43 -6.62
N ALA A 74 13.04 25.56 -5.65
CA ALA A 74 13.58 24.21 -5.57
C ALA A 74 12.54 23.25 -4.98
N SER A 75 12.62 21.97 -5.32
CA SER A 75 11.75 20.91 -4.76
C SER A 75 12.35 19.54 -4.99
N GLY A 76 12.03 18.59 -4.11
CA GLY A 76 12.49 17.22 -4.26
C GLY A 76 11.69 16.22 -3.42
N ASN A 77 12.10 14.95 -3.51
CA ASN A 77 11.46 13.84 -2.82
C ASN A 77 12.38 13.08 -1.83
N GLN A 78 13.53 13.68 -1.50
CA GLN A 78 14.50 13.15 -0.53
C GLN A 78 14.87 14.20 0.53
N ILE A 79 15.02 13.75 1.77
CA ILE A 79 15.53 14.52 2.91
C ILE A 79 16.82 13.83 3.39
N SER A 80 17.91 14.56 3.56
CA SER A 80 19.09 14.06 4.28
C SER A 80 19.08 14.64 5.69
N LEU A 81 18.58 13.87 6.66
CA LEU A 81 18.47 14.27 8.06
C LEU A 81 19.72 13.79 8.82
N ASN A 82 20.56 14.73 9.28
CA ASN A 82 21.80 14.44 9.98
C ASN A 82 22.68 13.40 9.23
N GLY A 83 22.80 13.58 7.92
CA GLY A 83 23.55 12.70 7.01
C GLY A 83 22.81 11.47 6.48
N ARG A 84 21.60 11.17 6.99
CA ARG A 84 20.82 9.98 6.62
C ARG A 84 19.77 10.33 5.56
N THR A 85 19.94 9.83 4.34
CA THR A 85 19.02 10.12 3.22
C THR A 85 17.77 9.23 3.28
N LEU A 86 16.61 9.87 3.32
CA LEU A 86 15.28 9.29 3.53
C LEU A 86 14.31 9.83 2.48
N SER A 87 13.26 9.08 2.14
CA SER A 87 12.21 9.57 1.24
C SER A 87 11.32 10.59 1.95
N GLY A 88 11.11 11.75 1.33
CA GLY A 88 10.30 12.82 1.90
C GLY A 88 10.14 14.00 0.95
N ALA A 89 8.91 14.45 0.74
CA ALA A 89 8.62 15.55 -0.17
C ALA A 89 8.91 16.90 0.51
N TRP A 90 9.62 17.79 -0.19
CA TRP A 90 9.94 19.14 0.25
C TRP A 90 9.90 20.12 -0.91
N LEU A 91 9.74 21.40 -0.59
CA LEU A 91 9.87 22.49 -1.56
C LEU A 91 10.39 23.77 -0.89
N GLN A 92 10.92 24.67 -1.72
CA GLN A 92 11.32 26.02 -1.33
C GLN A 92 10.72 27.04 -2.30
N GLN A 93 10.21 28.13 -1.74
CA GLN A 93 9.53 29.22 -2.45
C GLN A 93 10.05 30.57 -1.93
N PRO A 94 10.05 31.64 -2.77
CA PRO A 94 10.29 32.98 -2.29
C PRO A 94 9.19 33.36 -1.31
N GLY A 95 9.59 33.78 -0.11
CA GLY A 95 8.72 34.41 0.88
C GLY A 95 8.68 35.93 0.71
N ASN A 96 8.31 36.61 1.79
CA ASN A 96 8.34 38.07 1.83
C ASN A 96 9.79 38.58 2.00
N ALA A 97 10.09 39.75 1.43
CA ALA A 97 11.38 40.45 1.59
C ALA A 97 12.62 39.56 1.31
N ASP A 98 12.61 38.87 0.18
CA ASP A 98 13.66 37.96 -0.31
C ASP A 98 14.03 36.78 0.61
N GLN A 99 13.28 36.55 1.70
CA GLN A 99 13.49 35.40 2.58
C GLN A 99 12.99 34.11 1.92
N LEU A 100 13.84 33.08 1.88
CA LEU A 100 13.48 31.76 1.35
C LEU A 100 12.60 31.00 2.35
N THR A 101 11.39 30.62 1.95
CA THR A 101 10.55 29.69 2.73
C THR A 101 10.96 28.26 2.44
N THR A 102 11.06 27.42 3.48
CA THR A 102 11.29 25.98 3.35
C THR A 102 10.09 25.23 3.91
N GLN A 103 9.53 24.34 3.10
CA GLN A 103 8.30 23.61 3.43
C GLN A 103 8.52 22.10 3.29
N LEU A 104 8.07 21.34 4.28
CA LEU A 104 8.10 19.88 4.30
C LEU A 104 6.68 19.33 4.20
N SER A 105 6.50 18.19 3.54
CA SER A 105 5.20 17.50 3.64
C SER A 105 4.90 17.14 5.10
N ASP A 106 3.63 17.21 5.50
CA ASP A 106 3.21 16.91 6.86
C ASP A 106 3.58 15.46 7.29
N GLY A 107 3.64 14.55 6.33
CA GLY A 107 4.20 13.21 6.50
C GLY A 107 5.69 13.16 6.83
N VAL A 108 6.52 14.06 6.31
CA VAL A 108 7.94 14.15 6.70
C VAL A 108 8.05 14.60 8.17
N LEU A 109 7.28 15.61 8.57
CA LEU A 109 7.28 16.09 9.96
C LEU A 109 6.80 15.01 10.94
N ARG A 110 5.75 14.26 10.59
CA ARG A 110 5.26 13.16 11.43
C ARG A 110 6.21 11.95 11.47
N GLN A 111 6.79 11.54 10.34
CA GLN A 111 7.53 10.26 10.23
C GLN A 111 9.05 10.38 10.48
N LEU A 112 9.65 11.54 10.16
CA LEU A 112 11.10 11.73 10.24
C LEU A 112 11.53 12.63 11.41
N ILE A 113 10.68 13.59 11.80
CA ILE A 113 10.97 14.54 12.89
C ILE A 113 10.28 14.15 14.21
N GLY A 114 9.16 13.42 14.14
CA GLY A 114 8.38 13.03 15.33
C GLY A 114 7.41 14.13 15.81
N VAL A 115 6.94 14.98 14.91
CA VAL A 115 5.94 16.02 15.21
C VAL A 115 4.54 15.40 15.31
N ASP A 116 3.80 15.68 16.39
CA ASP A 116 2.37 15.38 16.43
C ASP A 116 1.56 16.49 15.76
N LEU A 117 0.77 16.12 14.76
CA LEU A 117 -0.12 17.01 14.03
C LEU A 117 -1.44 17.09 14.81
N LEU A 118 -1.71 18.20 15.50
CA LEU A 118 -2.91 18.37 16.31
C LEU A 118 -4.16 18.58 15.42
N SER A 119 -5.35 18.39 15.99
CA SER A 119 -6.61 18.58 15.26
C SER A 119 -6.74 20.01 14.70
N SER A 120 -7.27 20.15 13.48
CA SER A 120 -7.47 21.43 12.79
C SER A 120 -8.70 21.37 11.91
N ASN A 121 -9.52 22.42 11.93
CA ASN A 121 -10.64 22.63 11.03
C ASN A 121 -10.30 23.53 9.82
N ASN A 122 -9.05 24.01 9.73
CA ASN A 122 -8.60 24.92 8.68
C ASN A 122 -7.47 24.25 7.87
N PRO A 123 -7.68 23.92 6.58
CA PRO A 123 -6.66 23.23 5.77
C PRO A 123 -5.38 24.04 5.56
N ALA A 124 -5.43 25.37 5.68
CA ALA A 124 -4.28 26.26 5.55
C ALA A 124 -3.48 26.48 6.86
N ARG A 125 -3.88 25.84 7.98
CA ARG A 125 -3.24 25.98 9.29
C ARG A 125 -3.08 24.62 9.95
N GLN A 126 -1.90 24.33 10.48
CA GLN A 126 -1.63 23.09 11.19
C GLN A 126 -1.02 23.36 12.58
N PRO A 127 -1.81 23.27 13.67
CA PRO A 127 -1.26 23.25 15.02
C PRO A 127 -0.45 21.97 15.23
N ILE A 128 0.69 22.06 15.92
CA ILE A 128 1.59 20.93 16.16
C ILE A 128 2.05 20.89 17.62
N ASN A 129 2.45 19.70 18.08
CA ASN A 129 3.26 19.53 19.28
C ASN A 129 4.60 18.85 18.93
N TRP A 130 5.70 19.50 19.31
CA TRP A 130 7.06 18.94 19.26
C TRP A 130 7.93 19.63 20.30
N PHE A 131 8.09 19.00 21.46
CA PHE A 131 8.75 19.58 22.64
C PHE A 131 8.25 20.99 22.95
N SER A 132 6.93 21.17 22.98
CA SER A 132 6.25 22.45 23.17
C SER A 132 5.23 22.37 24.32
N SER A 133 4.71 23.53 24.75
CA SER A 133 3.60 23.55 25.71
C SER A 133 2.31 23.07 25.06
N SER A 134 1.56 22.22 25.75
CA SER A 134 0.22 21.78 25.31
C SER A 134 -0.83 22.90 25.34
N THR A 135 -0.59 23.99 26.10
CA THR A 135 -1.51 25.12 26.22
C THR A 135 -1.41 26.15 25.11
N ALA A 136 -0.29 26.17 24.37
CA ALA A 136 -0.01 27.14 23.31
C ALA A 136 0.76 26.45 22.16
N PRO A 137 0.08 25.60 21.37
CA PRO A 137 0.74 24.86 20.29
C PRO A 137 1.21 25.79 19.17
N LEU A 138 2.38 25.49 18.59
CA LEU A 138 2.87 26.18 17.41
C LEU A 138 1.96 25.88 16.21
N ILE A 139 1.61 26.90 15.41
CA ILE A 139 0.73 26.74 14.25
C ILE A 139 1.52 27.05 12.97
N LEU A 140 1.73 26.04 12.14
CA LEU A 140 2.39 26.17 10.84
C LEU A 140 1.37 26.58 9.76
N GLY A 141 1.82 27.37 8.79
CA GLY A 141 1.08 27.60 7.53
C GLY A 141 1.09 26.32 6.69
N ALA A 142 0.03 26.07 5.92
CA ALA A 142 -0.12 24.84 5.14
C ALA A 142 -0.65 25.08 3.72
N TRP A 143 -0.08 24.38 2.74
CA TRP A 143 -0.50 24.44 1.33
C TRP A 143 -0.50 23.07 0.68
N LEU A 144 -1.26 22.91 -0.40
CA LEU A 144 -1.36 21.66 -1.14
C LEU A 144 -0.59 21.78 -2.46
N GLN A 145 0.27 20.81 -2.77
CA GLN A 145 0.92 20.72 -4.06
C GLN A 145 1.16 19.25 -4.46
N ARG A 146 0.78 18.87 -5.70
CA ARG A 146 1.04 17.55 -6.31
C ARG A 146 0.70 16.32 -5.43
N GLY A 147 -0.42 16.37 -4.71
CA GLY A 147 -0.88 15.29 -3.81
C GLY A 147 -0.25 15.30 -2.41
N TYR A 148 0.59 16.27 -2.09
CA TYR A 148 1.15 16.47 -0.75
C TYR A 148 0.57 17.73 -0.10
N ARG A 149 0.51 17.73 1.23
CA ARG A 149 0.26 18.93 2.04
C ARG A 149 1.56 19.33 2.70
N TYR A 150 2.09 20.49 2.31
CA TYR A 150 3.31 21.06 2.80
C TYR A 150 3.02 22.01 3.96
N LEU A 151 3.86 21.98 5.00
CA LEU A 151 3.83 22.89 6.13
C LEU A 151 5.06 23.79 6.09
N ASP A 152 4.91 25.08 6.36
CA ASP A 152 6.05 26.00 6.52
C ASP A 152 6.84 25.61 7.77
N ILE A 153 8.12 25.32 7.60
CA ILE A 153 9.02 25.02 8.72
C ILE A 153 10.05 26.11 8.96
N THR A 154 10.03 27.22 8.22
CA THR A 154 11.13 28.21 8.20
C THR A 154 11.41 28.76 9.60
N ASN A 155 10.40 29.31 10.28
CA ASN A 155 10.54 29.84 11.65
C ASN A 155 10.69 28.72 12.70
N PHE A 156 10.09 27.54 12.46
CA PHE A 156 10.19 26.38 13.35
C PHE A 156 11.63 25.85 13.40
N ALA A 157 12.23 25.63 12.24
CA ALA A 157 13.61 25.20 12.06
C ALA A 157 14.60 26.23 12.59
N GLN A 158 14.38 27.53 12.33
CA GLN A 158 15.21 28.61 12.87
C GLN A 158 15.19 28.63 14.40
N THR A 159 14.00 28.53 15.02
CA THR A 159 13.85 28.48 16.49
C THR A 159 14.49 27.23 17.08
N ALA A 160 14.43 26.09 16.38
CA ALA A 160 15.06 24.84 16.77
C ALA A 160 16.57 24.77 16.45
N GLY A 161 17.16 25.83 15.88
CA GLY A 161 18.59 25.92 15.57
C GLY A 161 19.05 25.03 14.40
N TRP A 162 18.16 24.66 13.50
CA TRP A 162 18.48 23.78 12.36
C TRP A 162 19.16 24.53 11.22
N GLN A 163 20.04 23.83 10.51
CA GLN A 163 20.61 24.27 9.23
C GLN A 163 19.96 23.51 8.09
N MET A 164 19.59 24.21 7.01
CA MET A 164 18.86 23.62 5.88
C MET A 164 19.46 24.07 4.55
N GLN A 165 19.75 23.13 3.65
CA GLN A 165 20.30 23.42 2.33
C GLN A 165 19.71 22.50 1.26
N ALA A 166 19.17 23.08 0.19
CA ALA A 166 18.75 22.33 -1.00
C ALA A 166 19.96 21.93 -1.85
N ASN A 167 20.01 20.65 -2.24
CA ASN A 167 20.99 20.10 -3.17
C ASN A 167 20.26 19.20 -4.19
N GLY A 168 19.81 19.80 -5.30
CA GLY A 168 19.03 19.11 -6.32
C GLY A 168 17.72 18.56 -5.77
N ASN A 169 17.57 17.24 -5.75
CA ASN A 169 16.40 16.53 -5.24
C ASN A 169 16.41 16.32 -3.70
N ILE A 170 17.53 16.62 -3.04
CA ILE A 170 17.73 16.37 -1.60
C ILE A 170 17.69 17.70 -0.84
N LEU A 171 16.86 17.78 0.21
CA LEU A 171 17.01 18.82 1.24
C LEU A 171 17.85 18.25 2.37
N VAL A 172 19.04 18.82 2.57
CA VAL A 172 19.89 18.51 3.72
C VAL A 172 19.36 19.28 4.92
N ILE A 173 19.12 18.58 6.02
CA ILE A 173 18.70 19.15 7.31
C ILE A 173 19.68 18.65 8.37
N SER A 174 20.36 19.58 9.03
CA SER A 174 21.22 19.31 10.17
C SER A 174 20.61 19.92 11.43
N THR A 175 20.32 19.11 12.44
CA THR A 175 19.79 19.57 13.73
C THR A 175 20.93 19.65 14.76
N PRO A 176 20.80 20.48 15.81
CA PRO A 176 21.77 20.47 16.91
C PRO A 176 21.91 19.07 17.53
N ALA A 177 23.14 18.68 17.86
CA ALA A 177 23.41 17.41 18.55
C ALA A 177 22.74 17.42 19.93
N ALA A 178 22.01 16.34 20.24
CA ALA A 178 21.31 16.15 21.51
C ALA A 178 21.87 14.95 22.27
N ASN A 179 21.67 14.95 23.58
CA ASN A 179 22.08 13.90 24.49
C ASN A 179 20.86 13.26 25.16
N VAL A 180 20.85 11.93 25.23
CA VAL A 180 19.89 11.17 26.05
C VAL A 180 20.47 11.07 27.45
N THR A 181 19.92 11.84 28.38
CA THR A 181 20.51 12.03 29.72
C THR A 181 20.04 11.00 30.74
N GLU A 182 18.85 10.43 30.57
CA GLU A 182 18.33 9.35 31.41
C GLU A 182 17.21 8.59 30.69
N ILE A 183 17.09 7.29 30.96
CA ILE A 183 15.96 6.43 30.55
C ILE A 183 15.42 5.76 31.81
N SER A 184 14.15 6.02 32.12
CA SER A 184 13.45 5.44 33.27
C SER A 184 12.19 4.71 32.82
N GLN A 185 11.81 3.65 33.54
CA GLN A 185 10.59 2.87 33.34
C GLN A 185 9.82 2.81 34.65
N ASN A 186 8.55 3.20 34.62
CA ASN A 186 7.61 3.12 35.74
C ASN A 186 6.40 2.28 35.34
N GLN A 187 5.82 1.57 36.31
CA GLN A 187 4.55 0.87 36.13
C GLN A 187 3.39 1.79 36.50
N GLU A 188 2.37 1.84 35.64
CA GLU A 188 1.19 2.70 35.77
C GLU A 188 -0.10 1.86 35.68
N SER A 189 -1.25 2.45 36.00
CA SER A 189 -2.55 1.74 35.97
C SER A 189 -2.99 1.30 34.57
N PHE A 190 -2.43 1.88 33.50
CA PHE A 190 -2.72 1.55 32.10
C PHE A 190 -1.70 0.62 31.44
N GLY A 191 -0.60 0.26 32.13
CA GLY A 191 0.55 -0.44 31.57
C GLY A 191 1.88 0.22 31.98
N ASP A 192 2.92 0.07 31.16
CA ASP A 192 4.22 0.69 31.42
C ASP A 192 4.32 2.12 30.89
N ARG A 193 5.12 2.96 31.55
CA ARG A 193 5.55 4.28 31.07
C ARG A 193 7.06 4.34 31.05
N VAL A 194 7.64 4.55 29.87
CA VAL A 194 9.06 4.85 29.68
C VAL A 194 9.22 6.35 29.47
N ILE A 195 10.13 6.98 30.23
CA ILE A 195 10.46 8.41 30.12
C ILE A 195 11.93 8.53 29.73
N ILE A 196 12.18 9.24 28.64
CA ILE A 196 13.51 9.49 28.09
C ILE A 196 13.77 10.99 28.25
N ASN A 197 14.73 11.34 29.10
CA ASN A 197 15.14 12.72 29.31
C ASN A 197 16.17 13.13 28.24
N LEU A 198 16.04 14.36 27.74
CA LEU A 198 16.90 14.93 26.71
C LEU A 198 17.42 16.28 27.19
N ASP A 199 18.65 16.64 26.81
CA ASP A 199 19.17 18.00 27.05
C ASP A 199 18.43 19.04 26.19
N ARG A 200 18.03 18.68 24.96
CA ARG A 200 17.32 19.53 24.00
C ARG A 200 16.28 18.78 23.16
N PRO A 201 15.33 19.48 22.51
CA PRO A 201 14.47 18.90 21.47
C PRO A 201 15.31 18.28 20.33
N THR A 202 14.95 17.07 19.88
CA THR A 202 15.64 16.41 18.76
C THR A 202 14.70 15.51 17.95
N PRO A 203 14.93 15.30 16.63
CA PRO A 203 14.15 14.35 15.84
C PRO A 203 14.10 12.95 16.46
N TRP A 204 12.93 12.33 16.36
CA TRP A 204 12.74 10.94 16.77
C TRP A 204 11.76 10.23 15.85
N GLN A 205 11.85 8.90 15.83
CA GLN A 205 11.07 8.03 14.97
C GLN A 205 10.60 6.81 15.75
N ILE A 206 9.47 6.25 15.34
CA ILE A 206 8.98 4.96 15.83
C ILE A 206 8.75 4.01 14.66
N THR A 207 9.26 2.79 14.79
CA THR A 207 8.97 1.70 13.85
C THR A 207 8.55 0.44 14.60
N GLN A 208 7.68 -0.36 13.98
CA GLN A 208 7.35 -1.69 14.47
C GLN A 208 8.07 -2.72 13.61
N GLU A 209 8.75 -3.69 14.19
CA GLU A 209 9.33 -4.78 13.40
C GLU A 209 8.24 -5.77 12.96
N LEU A 210 8.52 -6.53 11.90
CA LEU A 210 7.72 -7.70 11.59
C LEU A 210 7.84 -8.71 12.74
N PRO A 211 6.76 -9.42 13.13
CA PRO A 211 6.85 -10.49 14.11
C PRO A 211 7.93 -11.49 13.68
N ALA A 212 8.86 -11.80 14.57
CA ALA A 212 9.84 -12.84 14.31
C ALA A 212 9.08 -14.14 13.99
N LYS A 213 9.50 -14.83 12.93
CA LYS A 213 9.02 -16.20 12.69
C LYS A 213 9.49 -17.03 13.88
N SER A 214 8.57 -17.50 14.71
CA SER A 214 8.88 -18.49 15.72
C SER A 214 9.58 -19.67 15.05
N PRO A 215 10.73 -20.14 15.55
CA PRO A 215 11.24 -21.45 15.17
C PRO A 215 10.13 -22.47 15.41
N GLN A 216 9.75 -23.23 14.38
CA GLN A 216 8.94 -24.43 14.60
C GLN A 216 9.86 -25.46 15.23
N ASP A 217 9.68 -25.68 16.52
CA ASP A 217 10.37 -26.73 17.27
C ASP A 217 9.84 -28.09 16.82
N PRO A 218 10.63 -28.96 16.15
CA PRO A 218 10.13 -30.17 15.52
C PRO A 218 9.48 -31.18 16.47
N ASP A 219 9.86 -31.15 17.75
CA ASP A 219 9.53 -32.20 18.73
C ASP A 219 8.37 -31.87 19.68
N THR A 220 7.64 -30.76 19.49
CA THR A 220 6.47 -30.42 20.34
C THR A 220 5.14 -31.01 19.85
N ALA A 221 5.15 -32.30 19.49
CA ALA A 221 3.94 -33.10 19.49
C ALA A 221 3.55 -33.47 20.94
N THR A 222 2.28 -33.32 21.30
CA THR A 222 1.69 -33.68 22.62
C THR A 222 2.05 -32.80 23.84
N THR A 223 1.59 -31.56 23.85
CA THR A 223 0.82 -31.03 25.00
C THR A 223 0.07 -29.75 24.62
N ALA A 224 -1.23 -29.70 24.92
CA ALA A 224 -2.08 -28.56 24.56
C ALA A 224 -1.87 -27.36 25.51
N LYS A 225 -0.85 -26.55 25.24
CA LYS A 225 -0.84 -25.13 25.65
C LYS A 225 -1.20 -24.28 24.43
N ALA A 226 -2.13 -23.34 24.60
CA ALA A 226 -2.40 -22.35 23.57
C ALA A 226 -1.10 -21.60 23.22
N PRO A 227 -0.76 -21.41 21.94
CA PRO A 227 0.51 -20.80 21.56
C PRO A 227 0.60 -19.38 22.12
N LYS A 228 1.63 -19.12 22.95
CA LYS A 228 1.90 -17.79 23.49
C LYS A 228 2.14 -16.84 22.32
N ILE A 229 1.24 -15.87 22.12
CA ILE A 229 1.40 -14.87 21.06
C ILE A 229 2.69 -14.10 21.35
N PRO A 230 3.66 -14.05 20.42
CA PRO A 230 4.94 -13.41 20.67
C PRO A 230 4.79 -11.90 20.88
N HIS A 231 5.68 -11.34 21.69
CA HIS A 231 5.80 -9.89 21.82
C HIS A 231 6.19 -9.28 20.46
N ARG A 232 5.83 -8.01 20.28
CA ARG A 232 6.16 -7.22 19.09
C ARG A 232 7.33 -6.31 19.45
N ILE A 233 8.41 -6.39 18.68
CA ILE A 233 9.51 -5.45 18.82
C ILE A 233 9.11 -4.12 18.19
N TRP A 234 9.25 -3.04 18.96
CA TRP A 234 9.13 -1.66 18.49
C TRP A 234 10.47 -0.97 18.71
N LYS A 235 10.95 -0.25 17.71
CA LYS A 235 12.18 0.55 17.80
C LYS A 235 11.83 2.02 17.90
N ILE A 236 12.26 2.65 18.98
CA ILE A 236 12.30 4.11 19.14
C ILE A 236 13.71 4.54 18.77
N THR A 237 13.82 5.40 17.76
CA THR A 237 15.10 5.91 17.25
C THR A 237 15.14 7.41 17.49
N ILE A 238 16.23 7.93 18.06
CA ILE A 238 16.35 9.32 18.50
C ILE A 238 17.67 9.90 17.96
N ASP A 239 17.62 11.09 17.36
CA ASP A 239 18.79 11.85 16.89
C ASP A 239 19.55 12.48 18.07
N GLY A 240 20.00 11.63 19.00
CA GLY A 240 20.83 12.00 20.13
C GLY A 240 21.60 10.79 20.64
N ILE A 241 22.68 11.07 21.39
CA ILE A 241 23.61 10.05 21.90
C ILE A 241 23.43 9.91 23.42
N PRO A 242 23.40 8.69 23.98
CA PRO A 242 23.33 8.48 25.42
C PRO A 242 24.74 8.46 26.04
N ASP A 243 24.81 8.69 27.35
CA ASP A 243 26.03 8.34 28.11
C ASP A 243 26.34 6.83 27.95
N PRO A 244 27.60 6.42 27.72
CA PRO A 244 27.98 5.00 27.67
C PRO A 244 27.50 4.15 28.86
N ALA A 245 27.43 4.72 30.07
CA ALA A 245 26.89 4.05 31.25
C ALA A 245 25.39 3.73 31.13
N LEU A 246 24.63 4.57 30.41
CA LEU A 246 23.21 4.35 30.14
C LEU A 246 23.02 3.22 29.12
N ILE A 247 23.92 3.08 28.14
CA ILE A 247 23.94 1.91 27.24
C ILE A 247 24.18 0.63 28.04
N GLN A 248 25.20 0.62 28.91
CA GLN A 248 25.60 -0.55 29.71
C GLN A 248 24.45 -1.07 30.60
N ARG A 249 23.59 -0.18 31.11
CA ARG A 249 22.39 -0.54 31.90
C ARG A 249 21.41 -1.45 31.13
N TYR A 250 21.40 -1.39 29.80
CA TYR A 250 20.48 -2.13 28.93
C TYR A 250 21.20 -3.05 27.92
N THR A 251 22.47 -3.37 28.16
CA THR A 251 23.17 -4.42 27.41
C THR A 251 22.53 -5.78 27.72
N PRO A 252 22.07 -6.55 26.70
CA PRO A 252 21.51 -7.87 26.94
C PRO A 252 22.53 -8.79 27.62
N LEU A 253 22.12 -9.43 28.72
CA LEU A 253 22.93 -10.46 29.36
C LEU A 253 23.17 -11.63 28.38
N PRO A 254 24.36 -12.25 28.37
CA PRO A 254 24.58 -13.47 27.60
C PRO A 254 23.54 -14.54 27.97
N PRO A 255 23.06 -15.34 27.01
CA PRO A 255 22.18 -16.47 27.34
C PRO A 255 22.90 -17.36 28.34
N ALA A 256 22.23 -17.67 29.45
CA ALA A 256 22.78 -18.53 30.49
C ALA A 256 23.22 -19.88 29.87
N PRO A 257 24.35 -20.47 30.31
CA PRO A 257 24.77 -21.77 29.83
C PRO A 257 23.62 -22.77 29.94
N LEU A 258 23.34 -23.51 28.85
CA LEU A 258 22.37 -24.59 28.88
C LEU A 258 22.76 -25.55 30.01
N PRO A 259 21.88 -25.81 31.01
CA PRO A 259 22.22 -26.74 32.06
C PRO A 259 22.47 -28.13 31.46
N ALA A 260 23.47 -28.83 32.00
CA ALA A 260 23.73 -30.23 31.66
C ALA A 260 22.44 -31.07 31.81
N PRO A 261 22.28 -32.21 31.08
CA PRO A 261 21.01 -32.93 30.97
C PRO A 261 20.37 -33.24 32.34
N ILE A 262 19.39 -32.42 32.73
CA ILE A 262 18.75 -32.53 34.03
C ILE A 262 17.79 -33.74 34.01
N PRO A 263 17.91 -34.72 34.93
CA PRO A 263 16.93 -35.80 35.07
C PRO A 263 15.51 -35.24 35.23
N ASN A 264 14.52 -35.85 34.58
CA ASN A 264 13.16 -35.30 34.47
C ASN A 264 12.50 -34.93 35.82
N LEU A 265 12.88 -35.56 36.94
CA LEU A 265 12.38 -35.23 38.28
C LEU A 265 12.73 -33.80 38.75
N LEU A 266 13.82 -33.19 38.28
CA LEU A 266 14.27 -31.88 38.77
C LEU A 266 13.74 -30.70 37.92
N LYS A 267 13.00 -30.95 36.82
CA LYS A 267 12.40 -29.89 35.99
C LYS A 267 11.37 -29.03 36.74
N GLN A 268 10.80 -29.52 37.83
CA GLN A 268 9.85 -28.79 38.68
C GLN A 268 10.55 -27.79 39.64
N LEU A 269 11.87 -27.88 39.80
CA LEU A 269 12.69 -26.97 40.63
C LEU A 269 13.34 -25.85 39.81
N LEU A 270 13.07 -25.79 38.49
CA LEU A 270 13.53 -24.68 37.66
C LEU A 270 12.81 -23.40 38.10
N PRO A 271 13.52 -22.28 38.33
CA PRO A 271 12.89 -21.01 38.64
C PRO A 271 11.94 -20.61 37.52
N THR A 272 10.79 -20.02 37.88
CA THR A 272 9.87 -19.42 36.91
C THR A 272 10.64 -18.46 35.99
N PRO A 273 10.46 -18.53 34.66
CA PRO A 273 11.16 -17.62 33.75
C PRO A 273 10.92 -16.17 34.15
N THR A 274 11.99 -15.40 34.28
CA THR A 274 11.92 -13.96 34.52
C THR A 274 11.01 -13.33 33.44
N PRO A 275 10.09 -12.42 33.80
CA PRO A 275 9.29 -11.71 32.81
C PRO A 275 10.20 -11.07 31.74
N GLU A 276 9.81 -11.18 30.48
CA GLU A 276 10.57 -10.58 29.38
C GLU A 276 10.60 -9.06 29.57
N PRO A 277 11.78 -8.41 29.66
CA PRO A 277 11.86 -6.99 29.97
C PRO A 277 11.29 -6.16 28.82
N LEU A 278 10.56 -5.09 29.18
CA LEU A 278 10.00 -4.17 28.19
C LEU A 278 11.12 -3.53 27.36
N ILE A 279 12.11 -2.91 28.01
CA ILE A 279 13.31 -2.42 27.33
C ILE A 279 14.24 -3.62 27.13
N LYS A 280 14.29 -4.13 25.90
CA LYS A 280 15.12 -5.29 25.54
C LYS A 280 16.58 -4.92 25.33
N GLN A 281 16.83 -3.74 24.77
CA GLN A 281 18.16 -3.24 24.42
C GLN A 281 18.12 -1.73 24.20
N VAL A 282 19.19 -1.04 24.61
CA VAL A 282 19.55 0.31 24.14
C VAL A 282 20.89 0.21 23.43
N GLU A 283 21.00 0.78 22.23
CA GLU A 283 22.24 0.79 21.44
C GLU A 283 22.43 2.12 20.72
N VAL A 284 23.66 2.39 20.25
CA VAL A 284 23.94 3.50 19.33
C VAL A 284 24.18 2.93 17.95
N ALA A 285 23.37 3.34 16.98
CA ALA A 285 23.50 2.95 15.58
C ALA A 285 23.35 4.19 14.68
N ASN A 286 24.20 4.35 13.68
CA ASN A 286 24.17 5.47 12.72
C ASN A 286 24.12 6.87 13.40
N ASN A 287 24.85 7.04 14.51
CA ASN A 287 24.86 8.25 15.34
C ASN A 287 23.48 8.61 15.94
N GLN A 288 22.70 7.60 16.33
CA GLN A 288 21.39 7.72 16.96
C GLN A 288 21.26 6.71 18.11
N THR A 289 20.55 7.07 19.18
CA THR A 289 20.06 6.09 20.15
C THR A 289 18.94 5.27 19.53
N VAL A 290 19.03 3.94 19.64
CA VAL A 290 17.95 3.00 19.30
C VAL A 290 17.55 2.24 20.55
N ILE A 291 16.27 2.34 20.93
CA ILE A 291 15.67 1.64 22.06
C ILE A 291 14.72 0.58 21.50
N SER A 292 15.01 -0.69 21.76
CA SER A 292 14.18 -1.82 21.34
C SER A 292 13.23 -2.21 22.47
N LEU A 293 11.92 -2.03 22.26
CA LEU A 293 10.86 -2.35 23.20
C LEU A 293 10.17 -3.67 22.83
N SER A 294 10.11 -4.64 23.74
CA SER A 294 9.39 -5.91 23.56
C SER A 294 7.97 -5.81 24.13
N ILE A 295 7.02 -5.36 23.30
CA ILE A 295 5.66 -5.01 23.73
C ILE A 295 4.71 -6.22 23.57
N PRO A 296 3.98 -6.65 24.63
CA PRO A 296 2.96 -7.69 24.54
C PRO A 296 1.89 -7.42 23.47
N PHE A 297 1.34 -8.49 22.87
CA PHE A 297 0.20 -8.37 21.98
C PHE A 297 -1.01 -7.75 22.70
N GLY A 298 -1.74 -6.87 22.01
CA GLY A 298 -2.87 -6.12 22.58
C GLY A 298 -2.49 -4.77 23.18
N LEU A 299 -1.20 -4.53 23.44
CA LEU A 299 -0.67 -3.22 23.82
C LEU A 299 0.00 -2.52 22.62
N SER A 300 0.14 -1.20 22.69
CA SER A 300 0.89 -0.40 21.72
C SER A 300 1.46 0.86 22.39
N PRO A 301 2.54 1.44 21.86
CA PRO A 301 3.12 2.67 22.39
C PRO A 301 2.33 3.90 21.94
N ARG A 302 1.89 4.72 22.89
CA ARG A 302 1.45 6.11 22.71
C ARG A 302 2.61 7.01 23.08
N ILE A 303 3.04 7.88 22.17
CA ILE A 303 4.20 8.76 22.39
C ILE A 303 3.75 10.21 22.47
N ASN A 304 4.34 10.97 23.40
CA ASN A 304 4.22 12.41 23.48
C ASN A 304 5.57 13.07 23.79
N THR A 305 5.73 14.33 23.36
CA THR A 305 6.87 15.17 23.74
C THR A 305 6.41 16.30 24.66
N VAL A 306 7.25 16.68 25.62
CA VAL A 306 7.05 17.83 26.50
C VAL A 306 8.34 18.64 26.64
N ALA A 307 8.21 19.95 26.83
CA ALA A 307 9.31 20.85 27.17
C ALA A 307 9.49 20.96 28.70
N ASN A 308 10.62 21.55 29.11
CA ASN A 308 10.89 22.04 30.47
C ASN A 308 10.64 21.02 31.60
N PRO A 309 11.47 19.96 31.73
CA PRO A 309 12.59 19.57 30.86
C PRO A 309 12.13 18.79 29.63
N ASN A 310 12.98 18.76 28.59
CA ASN A 310 12.71 18.07 27.33
C ASN A 310 12.62 16.56 27.56
N ARG A 311 11.45 15.98 27.28
CA ARG A 311 11.21 14.54 27.49
C ARG A 311 10.40 13.93 26.36
N LEU A 312 10.80 12.72 25.96
CA LEU A 312 10.01 11.82 25.15
C LEU A 312 9.35 10.80 26.08
N ILE A 313 8.03 10.80 26.15
CA ILE A 313 7.23 9.94 27.04
C ILE A 313 6.55 8.89 26.19
N ILE A 314 6.73 7.62 26.53
CA ILE A 314 6.17 6.46 25.84
C ILE A 314 5.29 5.69 26.82
N GLU A 315 3.98 5.70 26.59
CA GLU A 315 3.01 4.90 27.35
C GLU A 315 2.67 3.63 26.58
N VAL A 316 2.99 2.46 27.14
CA VAL A 316 2.66 1.16 26.55
C VAL A 316 1.31 0.69 27.11
N ARG A 317 0.26 0.87 26.31
CA ARG A 317 -1.14 0.80 26.76
C ARG A 317 -2.05 0.15 25.72
N PRO A 318 -3.22 -0.41 26.11
CA PRO A 318 -4.12 -1.05 25.17
C PRO A 318 -4.86 -0.04 24.27
N ASP A 319 -5.07 1.19 24.75
CA ASP A 319 -5.80 2.27 24.08
C ASP A 319 -4.88 3.41 23.63
N ALA A 320 -3.82 3.05 22.89
CA ALA A 320 -2.75 3.97 22.50
C ALA A 320 -3.10 5.00 21.42
N LEU A 321 -4.22 4.81 20.69
CA LEU A 321 -4.63 5.72 19.62
C LEU A 321 -5.07 7.08 20.20
N VAL A 322 -4.36 8.14 19.83
CA VAL A 322 -4.77 9.53 20.13
C VAL A 322 -5.82 9.98 19.14
N GLU A 323 -6.94 10.53 19.60
CA GLU A 323 -7.98 11.05 18.71
C GLU A 323 -7.48 12.24 17.87
N LYS A 324 -7.97 12.33 16.63
CA LYS A 324 -7.53 13.37 15.68
C LYS A 324 -8.64 13.70 14.70
N ASN A 325 -8.76 14.98 14.35
CA ASN A 325 -9.66 15.50 13.32
C ASN A 325 -8.96 16.64 12.58
N ILE A 326 -8.44 16.36 11.38
CA ILE A 326 -7.68 17.32 10.55
C ILE A 326 -8.38 17.45 9.21
N THR A 327 -8.95 18.63 8.95
CA THR A 327 -9.37 19.07 7.62
C THR A 327 -8.11 19.28 6.79
N TRP A 328 -7.68 18.23 6.10
CA TRP A 328 -6.38 18.14 5.44
C TRP A 328 -6.39 18.92 4.12
N ALA A 329 -7.46 18.79 3.36
CA ALA A 329 -7.75 19.62 2.20
C ALA A 329 -9.25 19.97 2.15
N ARG A 330 -9.63 20.88 1.25
CA ARG A 330 -11.05 21.18 0.99
C ARG A 330 -11.75 19.89 0.56
N GLY A 331 -12.71 19.42 1.35
CA GLY A 331 -13.46 18.19 1.07
C GLY A 331 -12.71 16.89 1.39
N LEU A 332 -11.55 16.93 2.05
CA LEU A 332 -10.82 15.74 2.50
C LEU A 332 -10.38 15.91 3.96
N ASN A 333 -10.99 15.14 4.85
CA ASN A 333 -10.84 15.24 6.30
C ASN A 333 -10.26 13.93 6.86
N TRP A 334 -9.14 14.00 7.59
CA TRP A 334 -8.54 12.86 8.28
C TRP A 334 -9.08 12.78 9.71
N ARG A 335 -9.63 11.62 10.07
CA ARG A 335 -10.09 11.34 11.42
C ARG A 335 -9.48 10.05 11.97
N GLN A 336 -9.31 9.99 13.27
CA GLN A 336 -9.07 8.75 14.00
C GLN A 336 -9.64 8.82 15.41
N GLN A 337 -10.21 7.72 15.89
CA GLN A 337 -10.87 7.63 17.20
C GLN A 337 -10.92 6.18 17.71
N LEU A 338 -11.14 6.00 19.00
CA LEU A 338 -11.50 4.70 19.58
C LEU A 338 -13.01 4.54 19.52
N VAL A 339 -13.50 3.69 18.62
CA VAL A 339 -14.93 3.39 18.46
C VAL A 339 -15.33 2.27 19.41
N ASN A 340 -16.32 2.54 20.27
CA ASN A 340 -16.87 1.54 21.17
C ASN A 340 -17.90 0.65 20.44
N LEU A 341 -17.82 -0.66 20.65
CA LEU A 341 -18.81 -1.65 20.22
C LEU A 341 -19.15 -2.53 21.43
N GLY A 342 -20.15 -2.11 22.21
CA GLY A 342 -20.36 -2.66 23.55
C GLY A 342 -19.21 -2.27 24.47
N THR A 343 -18.62 -3.25 25.16
CA THR A 343 -17.41 -3.08 26.00
C THR A 343 -16.11 -2.98 25.20
N GLU A 344 -16.12 -3.43 23.94
CA GLU A 344 -14.93 -3.53 23.10
C GLU A 344 -14.59 -2.16 22.47
N ARG A 345 -13.31 -1.79 22.44
CA ARG A 345 -12.85 -0.49 21.89
C ARG A 345 -11.93 -0.71 20.70
N PHE A 346 -12.31 -0.24 19.53
CA PHE A 346 -11.57 -0.42 18.28
C PHE A 346 -10.91 0.88 17.82
N PRO A 347 -9.58 0.92 17.64
CA PRO A 347 -8.92 2.02 16.98
C PRO A 347 -9.29 2.02 15.48
N VAL A 348 -9.93 3.10 15.04
CA VAL A 348 -10.31 3.34 13.64
C VAL A 348 -9.61 4.59 13.13
N VAL A 349 -8.99 4.50 11.96
CA VAL A 349 -8.42 5.62 11.21
C VAL A 349 -9.16 5.69 9.87
N TRP A 350 -9.71 6.85 9.51
CA TRP A 350 -10.45 7.00 8.25
C TRP A 350 -10.28 8.38 7.64
N LEU A 351 -10.59 8.44 6.35
CA LEU A 351 -10.71 9.69 5.60
C LEU A 351 -12.17 9.87 5.21
N GLU A 352 -12.73 11.04 5.49
CA GLU A 352 -14.01 11.52 4.97
C GLU A 352 -13.75 12.38 3.73
N ILE A 353 -14.38 12.02 2.62
CA ILE A 353 -14.22 12.68 1.32
C ILE A 353 -15.57 13.20 0.86
N ASN A 354 -15.68 14.50 0.57
CA ASN A 354 -16.79 15.05 -0.19
C ASN A 354 -16.47 14.90 -1.69
N PRO A 355 -17.09 13.95 -2.40
CA PRO A 355 -16.77 13.65 -3.80
C PRO A 355 -17.26 14.74 -4.78
N ARG A 356 -18.06 15.69 -4.28
CA ARG A 356 -18.57 16.85 -5.05
C ARG A 356 -17.78 18.13 -4.78
N ALA A 357 -16.75 18.08 -3.94
CA ALA A 357 -15.84 19.21 -3.74
C ALA A 357 -14.93 19.36 -4.96
N PHE A 358 -14.78 20.60 -5.45
CA PHE A 358 -14.01 20.90 -6.65
C PHE A 358 -12.59 20.31 -6.60
N GLY A 359 -12.21 19.60 -7.66
CA GLY A 359 -10.88 18.99 -7.84
C GLY A 359 -10.69 17.63 -7.17
N LEU A 360 -11.65 17.11 -6.41
CA LEU A 360 -11.57 15.75 -5.85
C LEU A 360 -12.10 14.71 -6.85
N THR A 361 -11.22 13.83 -7.33
CA THR A 361 -11.60 12.68 -8.17
C THR A 361 -11.10 11.37 -7.58
N LEU A 362 -11.68 10.24 -8.00
CA LEU A 362 -11.34 8.91 -7.49
C LEU A 362 -11.10 7.94 -8.64
N LYS A 363 -10.02 7.16 -8.60
CA LYS A 363 -9.70 6.16 -9.62
C LYS A 363 -9.08 4.89 -9.02
N PRO A 364 -9.33 3.71 -9.60
CA PRO A 364 -8.55 2.51 -9.29
C PRO A 364 -7.06 2.78 -9.56
N ILE A 365 -6.20 2.40 -8.62
CA ILE A 365 -4.74 2.41 -8.79
C ILE A 365 -4.20 0.98 -8.75
N ARG A 366 -3.14 0.72 -9.51
CA ARG A 366 -2.58 -0.63 -9.70
C ARG A 366 -1.07 -0.61 -9.58
N SER A 367 -0.50 -1.68 -9.02
CA SER A 367 0.95 -1.85 -8.88
C SER A 367 1.71 -1.90 -10.22
N ASN A 368 1.04 -2.38 -11.27
CA ASN A 368 1.48 -2.40 -12.66
C ASN A 368 0.37 -1.81 -13.54
N VAL A 369 0.71 -0.89 -14.45
CA VAL A 369 -0.23 -0.29 -15.40
C VAL A 369 -0.25 -1.01 -16.74
N ASN A 370 0.87 -1.64 -17.13
CA ASN A 370 1.10 -2.29 -18.43
C ASN A 370 0.64 -3.77 -18.47
N GLY A 371 -0.11 -4.20 -17.46
CA GLY A 371 -0.66 -5.55 -17.33
C GLY A 371 -1.21 -5.80 -15.93
N THR A 372 -1.54 -7.06 -15.65
CA THR A 372 -2.17 -7.51 -14.39
C THR A 372 -1.23 -8.21 -13.40
N VAL A 373 -0.02 -8.60 -13.81
CA VAL A 373 0.97 -9.18 -12.89
C VAL A 373 1.65 -8.06 -12.11
N GLY A 374 1.44 -8.01 -10.79
CA GLY A 374 2.17 -7.10 -9.90
C GLY A 374 1.64 -7.04 -8.47
N THR A 375 2.54 -6.70 -7.54
CA THR A 375 2.16 -6.15 -6.22
C THR A 375 3.17 -5.08 -5.81
N ALA A 376 2.73 -4.07 -5.06
CA ALA A 376 3.59 -3.05 -4.45
C ALA A 376 3.00 -2.59 -3.10
N PRO A 377 3.81 -2.12 -2.13
CA PRO A 377 3.28 -1.45 -0.95
C PRO A 377 2.45 -0.22 -1.37
N LEU A 378 1.32 0.04 -0.72
CA LEU A 378 0.45 1.19 -1.07
C LEU A 378 1.21 2.52 -1.00
N LEU A 379 2.10 2.65 0.00
CA LEU A 379 3.03 3.77 0.19
C LEU A 379 3.94 4.06 -1.02
N GLN A 380 4.27 3.04 -1.83
CA GLN A 380 5.03 3.18 -3.08
C GLN A 380 4.14 3.27 -4.32
N MET A 381 2.89 2.83 -4.22
CA MET A 381 1.93 2.83 -5.32
C MET A 381 1.28 4.20 -5.49
N ALA A 382 0.73 4.78 -4.42
CA ALA A 382 -0.02 6.04 -4.48
C ALA A 382 0.80 7.23 -5.05
N PRO A 383 2.08 7.45 -4.68
CA PRO A 383 2.89 8.51 -5.28
C PRO A 383 3.07 8.40 -6.79
N LYS A 384 3.10 7.18 -7.36
CA LYS A 384 3.28 6.97 -8.82
C LYS A 384 2.10 7.47 -9.64
N PHE A 385 0.92 7.61 -9.02
CA PHE A 385 -0.27 8.19 -9.64
C PHE A 385 -0.49 9.65 -9.21
N SER A 386 0.37 10.21 -8.35
CA SER A 386 0.14 11.51 -7.66
C SER A 386 -1.18 11.55 -6.88
N ALA A 387 -1.60 10.42 -6.31
CA ALA A 387 -2.76 10.35 -5.42
C ALA A 387 -2.46 11.11 -4.12
N ALA A 388 -3.41 11.93 -3.66
CA ALA A 388 -3.33 12.65 -2.39
C ALA A 388 -3.62 11.72 -1.19
N ALA A 389 -4.56 10.80 -1.38
CA ALA A 389 -4.88 9.74 -0.44
C ALA A 389 -5.16 8.42 -1.17
N ALA A 390 -5.05 7.29 -0.48
CA ALA A 390 -5.46 6.00 -1.02
C ALA A 390 -5.75 4.96 0.07
N ILE A 391 -6.56 3.96 -0.25
CA ILE A 391 -6.70 2.72 0.53
C ILE A 391 -6.41 1.51 -0.35
N ASN A 392 -5.96 0.39 0.23
CA ASN A 392 -5.85 -0.87 -0.50
C ASN A 392 -7.22 -1.36 -0.99
N GLY A 393 -7.25 -2.06 -2.13
CA GLY A 393 -8.48 -2.38 -2.85
C GLY A 393 -8.93 -3.84 -2.72
N GLY A 394 -9.26 -4.45 -3.86
CA GLY A 394 -9.76 -5.82 -3.96
C GLY A 394 -8.69 -6.91 -3.87
N TYR A 395 -9.17 -8.14 -3.69
CA TYR A 395 -8.34 -9.33 -3.50
C TYR A 395 -7.43 -9.67 -4.69
N PHE A 396 -6.35 -10.38 -4.38
CA PHE A 396 -5.36 -10.86 -5.34
C PHE A 396 -4.70 -12.14 -4.82
N ASN A 397 -4.14 -12.95 -5.73
CA ASN A 397 -3.34 -14.11 -5.36
C ASN A 397 -1.89 -13.65 -5.13
N ARG A 398 -1.41 -13.75 -3.88
CA ARG A 398 -0.07 -13.29 -3.48
C ARG A 398 1.10 -14.03 -4.14
N ASN A 399 0.88 -15.28 -4.60
CA ASN A 399 1.93 -16.14 -5.13
C ASN A 399 2.24 -15.77 -6.59
N ASN A 400 1.22 -15.69 -7.44
CA ASN A 400 1.36 -15.30 -8.86
C ASN A 400 1.21 -13.78 -9.10
N ARG A 401 0.74 -13.03 -8.10
CA ARG A 401 0.57 -11.56 -8.10
C ARG A 401 -0.50 -11.05 -9.08
N LEU A 402 -1.57 -11.84 -9.26
CA LEU A 402 -2.67 -11.54 -10.18
C LEU A 402 -3.99 -11.21 -9.44
N PRO A 403 -4.92 -10.42 -10.04
CA PRO A 403 -6.17 -10.01 -9.41
C PRO A 403 -7.17 -11.16 -9.23
N LEU A 404 -8.01 -11.04 -8.19
CA LEU A 404 -9.11 -11.96 -7.85
C LEU A 404 -10.41 -11.19 -7.60
N GLY A 405 -10.88 -10.45 -8.60
CA GLY A 405 -12.14 -9.70 -8.52
C GLY A 405 -12.22 -8.56 -9.53
N ALA A 406 -13.36 -7.86 -9.50
CA ALA A 406 -13.63 -6.77 -10.43
C ALA A 406 -12.64 -5.61 -10.28
N ILE A 407 -12.05 -5.19 -11.40
CA ILE A 407 -11.34 -3.93 -11.56
C ILE A 407 -11.77 -3.36 -12.91
N ARG A 408 -12.60 -2.32 -12.89
CA ARG A 408 -12.96 -1.51 -14.06
C ARG A 408 -12.41 -0.11 -13.88
N GLN A 409 -11.76 0.43 -14.90
CA GLN A 409 -11.14 1.76 -14.86
C GLN A 409 -11.44 2.48 -16.17
N ASN A 410 -11.98 3.71 -16.11
CA ASN A 410 -12.37 4.50 -17.29
C ASN A 410 -13.23 3.71 -18.30
N GLY A 411 -14.18 2.89 -17.80
CA GLY A 411 -15.05 2.04 -18.60
C GLY A 411 -14.45 0.69 -19.04
N GLN A 412 -13.12 0.53 -18.96
CA GLN A 412 -12.40 -0.67 -19.40
C GLN A 412 -12.25 -1.71 -18.28
N TRP A 413 -12.51 -2.98 -18.61
CA TRP A 413 -12.32 -4.10 -17.69
C TRP A 413 -10.85 -4.53 -17.65
N ILE A 414 -10.20 -4.31 -16.50
CA ILE A 414 -8.84 -4.80 -16.21
C ILE A 414 -8.90 -6.22 -15.63
N SER A 415 -9.90 -6.52 -14.81
CA SER A 415 -10.19 -7.86 -14.26
C SER A 415 -11.69 -7.99 -14.00
N GLY A 416 -12.29 -9.12 -14.35
CA GLY A 416 -13.73 -9.37 -14.17
C GLY A 416 -14.12 -9.70 -12.72
N PRO A 417 -15.40 -9.51 -12.36
CA PRO A 417 -15.94 -9.96 -11.07
C PRO A 417 -15.88 -11.48 -10.93
N ILE A 418 -15.90 -11.96 -9.69
CA ILE A 418 -15.93 -13.39 -9.36
C ILE A 418 -16.93 -13.63 -8.21
N LEU A 419 -17.48 -14.83 -8.14
CA LEU A 419 -18.20 -15.36 -6.97
C LEU A 419 -19.42 -14.53 -6.51
N ASN A 420 -19.97 -13.67 -7.38
CA ASN A 420 -21.03 -12.70 -7.06
C ASN A 420 -20.70 -11.84 -5.82
N ARG A 421 -19.45 -11.42 -5.68
CA ARG A 421 -18.96 -10.64 -4.54
C ARG A 421 -19.36 -9.18 -4.59
N GLY A 422 -19.41 -8.56 -3.41
CA GLY A 422 -19.61 -7.14 -3.23
C GLY A 422 -18.59 -6.29 -3.99
N ALA A 423 -19.08 -5.24 -4.64
CA ALA A 423 -18.32 -4.26 -5.37
C ALA A 423 -18.85 -2.85 -5.11
N ILE A 424 -17.94 -1.88 -5.22
CA ILE A 424 -18.25 -0.45 -5.28
C ILE A 424 -17.99 0.04 -6.71
N ALA A 425 -18.91 0.83 -7.22
CA ALA A 425 -18.82 1.47 -8.53
C ALA A 425 -19.06 2.98 -8.40
N TRP A 426 -18.40 3.78 -9.25
CA TRP A 426 -18.51 5.24 -9.21
C TRP A 426 -18.18 5.92 -10.55
N ASN A 427 -18.55 7.20 -10.64
CA ASN A 427 -18.24 8.10 -11.75
C ASN A 427 -17.59 9.40 -11.24
N ASP A 428 -17.13 10.23 -12.17
CA ASP A 428 -16.46 11.51 -11.85
C ASP A 428 -17.45 12.62 -11.45
N SER A 429 -18.76 12.34 -11.43
CA SER A 429 -19.81 13.22 -10.87
C SER A 429 -20.02 13.03 -9.37
N GLY A 430 -19.28 12.10 -8.75
CA GLY A 430 -19.38 11.81 -7.32
C GLY A 430 -20.59 10.96 -6.93
N GLU A 431 -21.15 10.20 -7.87
CA GLU A 431 -22.17 9.18 -7.61
C GLU A 431 -21.51 7.83 -7.34
N PHE A 432 -22.09 7.06 -6.41
CA PHE A 432 -21.61 5.75 -5.99
C PHE A 432 -22.72 4.71 -6.02
N TYR A 433 -22.35 3.45 -6.21
CA TYR A 433 -23.25 2.31 -6.16
C TYR A 433 -22.56 1.11 -5.54
N PHE A 434 -23.28 0.37 -4.69
CA PHE A 434 -22.78 -0.76 -3.92
C PHE A 434 -23.71 -1.97 -4.12
N ASP A 435 -23.17 -3.07 -4.64
CA ASP A 435 -23.93 -4.31 -4.75
C ASP A 435 -23.04 -5.54 -4.91
N ARG A 436 -23.68 -6.72 -4.90
CA ARG A 436 -23.06 -7.97 -5.37
C ARG A 436 -23.03 -7.97 -6.89
N LEU A 437 -21.87 -8.29 -7.47
CA LEU A 437 -21.59 -8.08 -8.89
C LEU A 437 -21.26 -9.38 -9.62
N THR A 438 -21.98 -9.61 -10.72
CA THR A 438 -21.66 -10.62 -11.73
C THR A 438 -21.51 -9.95 -13.10
N LEU A 439 -20.56 -10.43 -13.92
CA LEU A 439 -20.43 -10.11 -15.34
C LEU A 439 -20.89 -11.33 -16.12
N GLN A 440 -21.86 -11.17 -17.00
CA GLN A 440 -22.41 -12.22 -17.84
C GLN A 440 -21.91 -11.99 -19.26
N GLU A 441 -21.03 -12.88 -19.74
CA GLU A 441 -20.55 -12.86 -21.12
C GLU A 441 -20.96 -14.16 -21.81
N THR A 442 -21.52 -14.06 -23.02
CA THR A 442 -21.83 -15.21 -23.87
C THR A 442 -21.08 -15.08 -25.18
N LEU A 443 -20.26 -16.08 -25.48
CA LEU A 443 -19.67 -16.31 -26.79
C LEU A 443 -20.77 -16.81 -27.73
N ILE A 444 -20.94 -16.15 -28.85
CA ILE A 444 -21.78 -16.56 -29.97
C ILE A 444 -20.86 -16.98 -31.11
N GLY A 445 -21.05 -18.19 -31.63
CA GLY A 445 -20.26 -18.74 -32.74
C GLY A 445 -21.15 -19.30 -33.87
N PRO A 446 -20.54 -20.03 -34.83
CA PRO A 446 -21.27 -20.69 -35.91
C PRO A 446 -22.33 -21.67 -35.38
N ASN A 447 -23.29 -22.04 -36.25
CA ASN A 447 -24.33 -23.03 -35.95
C ASN A 447 -25.16 -22.73 -34.67
N ASN A 448 -25.35 -21.44 -34.35
CA ASN A 448 -26.02 -20.98 -33.12
C ASN A 448 -25.34 -21.48 -31.82
N LEU A 449 -24.03 -21.72 -31.86
CA LEU A 449 -23.25 -22.00 -30.65
C LEU A 449 -23.36 -20.82 -29.69
N ARG A 450 -23.80 -21.09 -28.46
CA ARG A 450 -23.85 -20.11 -27.36
C ARG A 450 -23.19 -20.70 -26.13
N SER A 451 -22.05 -20.16 -25.74
CA SER A 451 -21.25 -20.67 -24.60
C SER A 451 -20.95 -19.56 -23.60
N PRO A 452 -21.15 -19.77 -22.29
CA PRO A 452 -20.85 -18.76 -21.29
C PRO A 452 -19.33 -18.60 -21.13
N ILE A 453 -18.86 -17.36 -21.21
CA ILE A 453 -17.52 -16.96 -20.79
C ILE A 453 -17.63 -16.61 -19.29
N LEU A 454 -17.02 -17.43 -18.44
CA LEU A 454 -17.19 -17.34 -16.99
C LEU A 454 -16.28 -16.30 -16.34
N PHE A 455 -15.12 -16.04 -16.96
CA PHE A 455 -14.10 -15.15 -16.39
C PHE A 455 -13.44 -14.28 -17.47
N LEU A 456 -13.20 -13.02 -17.13
CA LEU A 456 -12.46 -12.05 -17.93
C LEU A 456 -11.22 -11.61 -17.16
N ASN A 457 -10.03 -11.72 -17.76
CA ASN A 457 -8.76 -11.22 -17.21
C ASN A 457 -8.54 -11.56 -15.71
N SER A 458 -8.83 -12.79 -15.31
CA SER A 458 -8.87 -13.20 -13.90
C SER A 458 -7.92 -14.37 -13.63
N ALA A 459 -7.31 -14.36 -12.43
CA ALA A 459 -6.59 -15.51 -11.89
C ALA A 459 -7.47 -16.44 -11.03
N TYR A 460 -8.78 -16.18 -10.96
CA TYR A 460 -9.71 -17.16 -10.43
C TYR A 460 -9.99 -18.22 -11.51
N VAL A 461 -9.63 -19.46 -11.19
CA VAL A 461 -9.64 -20.59 -12.13
C VAL A 461 -10.74 -21.55 -11.75
N GLN A 462 -11.61 -21.88 -12.71
CA GLN A 462 -12.55 -23.00 -12.68
C GLN A 462 -12.61 -23.62 -14.09
N SER A 463 -13.29 -24.78 -14.23
CA SER A 463 -13.67 -25.34 -15.53
C SER A 463 -14.63 -24.38 -16.26
N GLY A 464 -14.55 -24.31 -17.59
CA GLY A 464 -15.31 -23.35 -18.41
C GLY A 464 -14.44 -22.58 -19.41
N ILE A 465 -15.02 -21.56 -20.04
CA ILE A 465 -14.31 -20.62 -20.91
C ILE A 465 -13.90 -19.39 -20.10
N ALA A 466 -12.65 -18.96 -20.23
CA ALA A 466 -12.18 -17.66 -19.78
C ALA A 466 -11.60 -16.85 -20.95
N ARG A 467 -11.63 -15.52 -20.84
CA ARG A 467 -11.19 -14.58 -21.88
C ARG A 467 -10.08 -13.68 -21.37
N TYR A 468 -9.03 -13.50 -22.18
CA TYR A 468 -7.90 -12.62 -21.87
C TYR A 468 -7.71 -11.59 -22.99
N THR A 469 -7.80 -10.31 -22.63
CA THR A 469 -7.67 -9.15 -23.53
C THR A 469 -6.32 -8.44 -23.30
N PRO A 470 -5.89 -7.50 -24.17
CA PRO A 470 -4.63 -6.78 -24.00
C PRO A 470 -4.42 -6.07 -22.64
N THR A 471 -5.50 -5.78 -21.89
CA THR A 471 -5.43 -5.26 -20.51
C THR A 471 -4.83 -6.26 -19.50
N TRP A 472 -4.84 -7.56 -19.79
CA TRP A 472 -4.12 -8.58 -19.02
C TRP A 472 -2.59 -8.41 -19.11
N GLY A 473 -2.10 -8.14 -20.32
CA GLY A 473 -0.69 -8.02 -20.69
C GLY A 473 -0.48 -8.39 -22.16
N GLN A 474 0.78 -8.39 -22.61
CA GLN A 474 1.14 -8.78 -23.99
C GLN A 474 0.99 -10.29 -24.26
N THR A 475 1.08 -11.11 -23.22
CA THR A 475 0.98 -12.57 -23.32
C THR A 475 0.10 -13.13 -22.20
N TYR A 476 -0.44 -14.31 -22.44
CA TYR A 476 -1.05 -15.19 -21.46
C TYR A 476 -0.17 -16.44 -21.27
N THR A 477 -0.07 -16.92 -20.03
CA THR A 477 0.58 -18.19 -19.70
C THR A 477 -0.49 -19.07 -19.02
N PRO A 478 -0.72 -20.32 -19.45
CA PRO A 478 -1.76 -21.20 -18.90
C PRO A 478 -1.73 -21.30 -17.38
N LEU A 479 -2.89 -21.13 -16.75
CA LEU A 479 -3.06 -21.24 -15.30
C LEU A 479 -3.41 -22.67 -14.85
N THR A 480 -3.83 -23.52 -15.79
CA THR A 480 -4.00 -24.98 -15.59
C THR A 480 -3.29 -25.76 -16.68
N ASP A 481 -3.05 -27.05 -16.42
CA ASP A 481 -2.62 -27.98 -17.46
C ASP A 481 -3.74 -28.24 -18.47
N ASN A 482 -3.37 -28.53 -19.72
CA ASN A 482 -4.23 -29.00 -20.79
C ASN A 482 -5.40 -28.05 -21.16
N GLU A 483 -5.20 -26.73 -21.00
CA GLU A 483 -6.07 -25.73 -21.61
C GLU A 483 -6.02 -25.84 -23.15
N ILE A 484 -7.11 -25.52 -23.85
CA ILE A 484 -7.04 -25.17 -25.28
C ILE A 484 -7.14 -23.65 -25.42
N ILE A 485 -6.22 -23.07 -26.18
CA ILE A 485 -6.10 -21.63 -26.40
C ILE A 485 -6.59 -21.32 -27.81
N LEU A 486 -7.66 -20.54 -27.94
CA LEU A 486 -8.11 -19.98 -29.21
C LEU A 486 -7.65 -18.51 -29.29
N THR A 487 -6.98 -18.15 -30.37
CA THR A 487 -6.68 -16.75 -30.70
C THR A 487 -7.81 -16.19 -31.54
N VAL A 488 -8.39 -15.07 -31.12
CA VAL A 488 -9.41 -14.34 -31.87
C VAL A 488 -8.85 -12.97 -32.25
N GLN A 489 -9.00 -12.59 -33.53
CA GLN A 489 -8.64 -11.27 -34.05
C GLN A 489 -9.76 -10.79 -34.97
N LYS A 490 -10.16 -9.52 -34.85
CA LYS A 490 -11.23 -8.92 -35.67
C LYS A 490 -12.47 -9.82 -35.75
N ASP A 491 -12.89 -10.33 -34.59
CA ASP A 491 -14.06 -11.20 -34.43
C ASP A 491 -14.01 -12.54 -35.20
N GLN A 492 -12.81 -13.02 -35.54
CA GLN A 492 -12.58 -14.33 -36.16
C GLN A 492 -11.53 -15.15 -35.40
N VAL A 493 -11.75 -16.47 -35.25
CA VAL A 493 -10.74 -17.40 -34.72
C VAL A 493 -9.60 -17.56 -35.73
N THR A 494 -8.39 -17.09 -35.38
CA THR A 494 -7.20 -17.16 -36.25
C THR A 494 -6.24 -18.29 -35.90
N ASN A 495 -6.28 -18.81 -34.67
CA ASN A 495 -5.43 -19.93 -34.25
C ASN A 495 -6.08 -20.75 -33.13
N GLN A 496 -5.69 -22.02 -33.00
CA GLN A 496 -6.15 -22.96 -31.99
C GLN A 496 -4.99 -23.88 -31.58
N LEU A 497 -4.52 -23.76 -30.33
CA LEU A 497 -3.34 -24.48 -29.85
C LEU A 497 -3.58 -25.13 -28.48
N PRO A 498 -2.94 -26.28 -28.18
CA PRO A 498 -2.88 -26.80 -26.82
C PRO A 498 -2.00 -25.91 -25.94
N GLY A 499 -2.49 -25.55 -24.76
CA GLY A 499 -1.78 -24.78 -23.74
C GLY A 499 -0.58 -25.51 -23.14
N GLY A 500 -0.61 -26.83 -23.11
CA GLY A 500 0.42 -27.66 -22.48
C GLY A 500 0.34 -27.60 -20.96
N LYS A 501 1.50 -27.52 -20.29
CA LYS A 501 1.58 -27.45 -18.82
C LYS A 501 1.45 -26.01 -18.31
N ALA A 502 0.82 -25.86 -17.15
CA ALA A 502 0.64 -24.59 -16.47
C ALA A 502 1.98 -23.87 -16.26
N GLY A 503 2.01 -22.56 -16.54
CA GLY A 503 3.19 -21.72 -16.35
C GLY A 503 4.34 -21.91 -17.35
N GLN A 504 4.24 -22.76 -18.38
CA GLN A 504 5.36 -23.07 -19.27
C GLN A 504 5.35 -22.32 -20.61
N THR A 505 4.21 -22.29 -21.30
CA THR A 505 4.10 -21.73 -22.66
C THR A 505 3.43 -20.36 -22.66
N ASN A 506 4.02 -19.38 -23.35
CA ASN A 506 3.44 -18.04 -23.50
C ASN A 506 2.72 -17.91 -24.84
N PHE A 507 1.46 -17.47 -24.79
CA PHE A 507 0.61 -17.19 -25.94
C PHE A 507 0.44 -15.68 -26.10
N PRO A 508 0.74 -15.09 -27.28
CA PRO A 508 0.56 -13.65 -27.49
C PRO A 508 -0.92 -13.28 -27.50
N ILE A 509 -1.28 -12.19 -26.82
CA ILE A 509 -2.63 -11.63 -26.88
C ILE A 509 -2.64 -10.58 -28.00
N PRO A 510 -3.46 -10.74 -29.05
CA PRO A 510 -3.48 -9.81 -30.17
C PRO A 510 -4.10 -8.46 -29.76
N LEU A 511 -3.53 -7.36 -30.25
CA LEU A 511 -4.00 -5.99 -29.93
C LEU A 511 -5.40 -5.70 -30.48
N ASP A 512 -5.77 -6.34 -31.59
CA ASP A 512 -7.06 -6.25 -32.28
C ASP A 512 -7.99 -7.44 -31.96
N GLY A 513 -7.85 -8.01 -30.75
CA GLY A 513 -8.62 -9.18 -30.35
C GLY A 513 -8.37 -9.65 -28.91
N TYR A 514 -8.43 -10.96 -28.71
CA TYR A 514 -8.32 -11.60 -27.40
C TYR A 514 -7.97 -13.09 -27.52
N LEU A 515 -7.64 -13.72 -26.39
CA LEU A 515 -7.56 -15.18 -26.26
C LEU A 515 -8.80 -15.71 -25.55
N LEU A 516 -9.29 -16.88 -25.97
CA LEU A 516 -10.21 -17.72 -25.21
C LEU A 516 -9.47 -18.95 -24.71
N THR A 517 -9.57 -19.24 -23.42
CA THR A 517 -8.94 -20.41 -22.79
C THR A 517 -10.03 -21.35 -22.33
N LEU A 518 -10.07 -22.54 -22.92
CA LEU A 518 -11.09 -23.56 -22.68
C LEU A 518 -10.52 -24.57 -21.68
N ARG A 519 -11.20 -24.73 -20.54
CA ARG A 519 -10.76 -25.54 -19.39
C ARG A 519 -11.75 -26.65 -19.07
N GLY A 520 -11.24 -27.85 -18.76
CA GLY A 520 -12.07 -29.01 -18.44
C GLY A 520 -13.06 -29.33 -19.56
N ASN A 521 -14.33 -29.53 -19.24
CA ASN A 521 -15.37 -29.89 -20.22
C ASN A 521 -15.54 -28.85 -21.34
N ALA A 522 -15.14 -27.59 -21.13
CA ALA A 522 -15.19 -26.57 -22.19
C ALA A 522 -14.20 -26.84 -23.34
N VAL A 523 -13.18 -27.69 -23.16
CA VAL A 523 -12.26 -28.11 -24.23
C VAL A 523 -13.02 -28.68 -25.45
N ASN A 524 -14.14 -29.38 -25.21
CA ASN A 524 -14.98 -29.93 -26.28
C ASN A 524 -15.66 -28.86 -27.15
N THR A 525 -15.74 -27.61 -26.67
CA THR A 525 -16.25 -26.47 -27.46
C THR A 525 -15.27 -26.06 -28.55
N ALA A 526 -13.97 -26.39 -28.41
CA ALA A 526 -12.94 -26.00 -29.37
C ALA A 526 -13.16 -26.64 -30.76
N ALA A 527 -13.75 -27.84 -30.83
CA ALA A 527 -14.09 -28.50 -32.10
C ALA A 527 -15.25 -27.81 -32.84
N GLN A 528 -16.05 -26.98 -32.16
CA GLN A 528 -17.15 -26.19 -32.73
C GLN A 528 -16.71 -24.77 -33.13
N LEU A 529 -15.44 -24.43 -32.89
CA LEU A 529 -14.82 -23.14 -33.19
C LEU A 529 -13.51 -23.32 -34.00
N PRO A 530 -13.54 -24.01 -35.16
CA PRO A 530 -12.36 -24.16 -36.00
C PRO A 530 -11.82 -22.80 -36.48
N ILE A 531 -10.55 -22.77 -36.87
CA ILE A 531 -9.91 -21.59 -37.49
C ILE A 531 -10.76 -21.10 -38.67
N GLY A 532 -10.98 -19.79 -38.74
CA GLY A 532 -11.90 -19.13 -39.67
C GLY A 532 -13.31 -18.87 -39.12
N SER A 533 -13.68 -19.44 -37.97
CA SER A 533 -14.99 -19.20 -37.32
C SER A 533 -15.16 -17.73 -36.94
N ALA A 534 -16.22 -17.09 -37.45
CA ALA A 534 -16.68 -15.80 -36.95
C ALA A 534 -17.31 -15.98 -35.56
N VAL A 535 -16.98 -15.09 -34.63
CA VAL A 535 -17.43 -15.12 -33.23
C VAL A 535 -17.80 -13.72 -32.75
N SER A 536 -18.78 -13.60 -31.87
CA SER A 536 -19.11 -12.35 -31.19
C SER A 536 -19.39 -12.57 -29.71
N ILE A 537 -19.37 -11.50 -28.90
CA ILE A 537 -19.61 -11.58 -27.47
C ILE A 537 -20.70 -10.60 -27.07
N THR A 538 -21.78 -11.10 -26.47
CA THR A 538 -22.72 -10.27 -25.71
C THR A 538 -22.25 -10.20 -24.26
N SER A 539 -22.12 -9.00 -23.71
CA SER A 539 -21.58 -8.74 -22.36
C SER A 539 -22.50 -7.79 -21.59
N GLY A 540 -22.80 -8.11 -20.33
CA GLY A 540 -23.64 -7.29 -19.45
C GLY A 540 -23.37 -7.56 -17.97
N THR A 541 -23.69 -6.61 -17.10
CA THR A 541 -23.55 -6.77 -15.64
C THR A 541 -24.87 -7.10 -14.98
N VAL A 542 -24.82 -7.86 -13.88
CA VAL A 542 -25.94 -8.03 -12.95
C VAL A 542 -25.45 -7.54 -11.58
N PRO A 543 -26.13 -6.55 -10.96
CA PRO A 543 -27.24 -5.75 -11.49
C PRO A 543 -26.85 -4.92 -12.73
N ASN A 544 -27.84 -4.50 -13.54
CA ASN A 544 -27.56 -3.76 -14.78
C ASN A 544 -27.14 -2.31 -14.52
N GLU A 545 -27.66 -1.72 -13.44
CA GLU A 545 -27.44 -0.34 -13.00
C GLU A 545 -25.94 -0.02 -12.81
N ILE A 546 -25.14 -1.03 -12.45
CA ILE A 546 -23.70 -0.85 -12.22
C ILE A 546 -22.92 -0.64 -13.54
N SER A 547 -23.49 -0.99 -14.69
CA SER A 547 -22.85 -0.83 -16.01
C SER A 547 -22.57 0.62 -16.38
N ARG A 548 -23.36 1.58 -15.84
CA ARG A 548 -23.24 3.02 -16.11
C ARG A 548 -21.99 3.66 -15.50
N TYR A 549 -21.31 2.98 -14.59
CA TYR A 549 -20.16 3.50 -13.86
C TYR A 549 -18.85 3.12 -14.55
N ALA A 550 -18.01 4.13 -14.80
CA ALA A 550 -16.72 3.97 -15.45
C ALA A 550 -15.69 3.25 -14.56
N ASN A 551 -15.79 3.39 -13.23
CA ASN A 551 -14.85 2.85 -12.28
C ASN A 551 -15.54 1.85 -11.34
N ILE A 552 -14.93 0.68 -11.14
CA ILE A 552 -15.45 -0.40 -10.26
C ILE A 552 -14.28 -1.08 -9.55
N ILE A 553 -14.43 -1.34 -8.25
CA ILE A 553 -13.59 -2.26 -7.47
C ILE A 553 -14.47 -3.31 -6.78
N GLY A 554 -14.23 -4.58 -7.08
CA GLY A 554 -14.80 -5.73 -6.37
C GLY A 554 -13.88 -6.21 -5.25
N ALA A 555 -14.48 -6.50 -4.09
CA ALA A 555 -13.78 -7.08 -2.95
C ALA A 555 -14.73 -8.02 -2.20
N GLY A 556 -15.46 -7.50 -1.21
CA GLY A 556 -16.48 -8.23 -0.45
C GLY A 556 -16.00 -8.71 0.93
N PRO A 557 -16.91 -9.18 1.79
CA PRO A 557 -18.35 -9.19 1.56
C PRO A 557 -18.98 -7.78 1.57
N LEU A 558 -20.16 -7.65 0.95
CA LEU A 558 -21.00 -6.46 1.14
C LEU A 558 -21.48 -6.43 2.59
N LEU A 559 -21.23 -5.33 3.31
CA LEU A 559 -21.48 -5.23 4.74
C LEU A 559 -22.84 -4.59 5.04
N ILE A 560 -23.12 -3.46 4.39
CA ILE A 560 -24.31 -2.63 4.61
C ILE A 560 -24.89 -2.24 3.26
N LYS A 561 -26.21 -2.25 3.12
CA LYS A 561 -26.94 -1.68 1.99
C LYS A 561 -28.20 -0.99 2.52
N ASN A 562 -28.51 0.22 2.08
CA ASN A 562 -29.66 1.00 2.53
C ASN A 562 -29.77 1.11 4.07
N ARG A 563 -28.64 1.37 4.75
CA ARG A 563 -28.46 1.40 6.22
C ARG A 563 -28.64 0.07 6.97
N GLN A 564 -29.01 -1.02 6.28
CA GLN A 564 -29.18 -2.34 6.88
C GLN A 564 -27.92 -3.19 6.71
N ILE A 565 -27.53 -3.94 7.75
CA ILE A 565 -26.44 -4.92 7.64
C ILE A 565 -26.92 -6.08 6.77
N VAL A 566 -26.26 -6.30 5.63
CA VAL A 566 -26.59 -7.33 4.62
C VAL A 566 -25.46 -8.35 4.45
N LEU A 567 -24.61 -8.48 5.47
CA LEU A 567 -23.46 -9.37 5.51
C LEU A 567 -23.86 -10.84 5.29
N ASP A 568 -23.59 -11.34 4.10
CA ASP A 568 -23.66 -12.76 3.75
C ASP A 568 -22.36 -13.21 3.06
N ALA A 569 -21.35 -13.46 3.89
CA ALA A 569 -20.06 -13.94 3.44
C ALA A 569 -20.12 -15.37 2.85
N LYS A 570 -21.17 -16.15 3.17
CA LYS A 570 -21.36 -17.51 2.61
C LYS A 570 -21.98 -17.48 1.22
N GLY A 571 -22.96 -16.62 0.98
CA GLY A 571 -23.48 -16.32 -0.36
C GLY A 571 -22.38 -15.87 -1.31
N GLU A 572 -21.50 -14.98 -0.83
CA GLU A 572 -20.33 -14.44 -1.55
C GLU A 572 -19.09 -15.37 -1.58
N LYS A 573 -19.30 -16.64 -1.19
CA LYS A 573 -18.33 -17.75 -1.29
C LYS A 573 -16.98 -17.47 -0.61
N PHE A 574 -17.01 -16.89 0.59
CA PHE A 574 -15.86 -16.88 1.49
C PHE A 574 -15.81 -18.18 2.32
N SER A 575 -14.60 -18.61 2.69
CA SER A 575 -14.39 -19.83 3.47
C SER A 575 -14.71 -19.62 4.96
N ASP A 576 -15.02 -20.70 5.69
CA ASP A 576 -15.27 -20.64 7.15
C ASP A 576 -14.11 -20.00 7.91
N ALA A 577 -12.87 -20.35 7.53
CA ALA A 577 -11.67 -19.76 8.10
C ALA A 577 -11.60 -18.24 7.95
N PHE A 578 -11.97 -17.69 6.78
CA PHE A 578 -12.02 -16.24 6.57
C PHE A 578 -13.17 -15.57 7.33
N ILE A 579 -14.31 -16.26 7.43
CA ILE A 579 -15.51 -15.75 8.12
C ILE A 579 -15.29 -15.67 9.64
N ALA A 580 -14.64 -16.67 10.21
CA ALA A 580 -14.27 -16.72 11.63
C ALA A 580 -13.06 -15.84 12.00
N GLU A 581 -12.34 -15.31 11.01
CA GLU A 581 -11.10 -14.56 11.22
C GLU A 581 -11.33 -13.23 11.97
N LYS A 582 -10.52 -13.00 13.01
CA LYS A 582 -10.37 -11.70 13.67
C LYS A 582 -9.11 -11.01 13.14
N ALA A 583 -9.27 -10.02 12.28
CA ALA A 583 -8.17 -9.36 11.58
C ALA A 583 -8.37 -7.85 11.53
N ILE A 584 -7.29 -7.12 11.24
CA ILE A 584 -7.36 -5.73 10.79
C ILE A 584 -8.21 -5.70 9.51
N ARG A 585 -9.11 -4.73 9.32
CA ARG A 585 -10.01 -4.65 8.16
C ARG A 585 -9.90 -3.29 7.47
N SER A 586 -10.02 -3.30 6.15
CA SER A 586 -10.21 -2.11 5.33
C SER A 586 -11.67 -2.05 4.88
N GLY A 587 -12.30 -0.88 4.97
CA GLY A 587 -13.69 -0.68 4.57
C GLY A 587 -13.86 0.60 3.75
N ILE A 588 -14.87 0.61 2.88
CA ILE A 588 -15.29 1.78 2.11
C ILE A 588 -16.81 1.91 2.17
N CYS A 589 -17.33 3.13 2.35
CA CYS A 589 -18.77 3.35 2.44
C CYS A 589 -19.19 4.77 2.02
N THR A 590 -20.47 4.95 1.71
CA THR A 590 -21.12 6.27 1.67
C THR A 590 -21.80 6.58 3.00
N ASN A 591 -21.90 7.85 3.38
CA ASN A 591 -22.69 8.30 4.53
C ASN A 591 -24.02 8.97 4.09
N ALA A 592 -24.84 9.38 5.06
CA ALA A 592 -26.13 10.03 4.80
C ALA A 592 -26.05 11.39 4.06
N THR A 593 -24.87 12.05 4.03
CA THR A 593 -24.64 13.30 3.27
C THR A 593 -24.07 13.03 1.88
N GLY A 594 -23.97 11.76 1.45
CA GLY A 594 -23.33 11.37 0.19
C GLY A 594 -21.84 11.70 0.15
N ASN A 595 -21.17 11.77 1.30
CA ASN A 595 -19.71 11.73 1.38
C ASN A 595 -19.25 10.27 1.35
N LEU A 596 -18.07 10.03 0.79
CA LEU A 596 -17.39 8.75 0.87
C LEU A 596 -16.54 8.69 2.14
N MET A 597 -16.41 7.52 2.74
CA MET A 597 -15.44 7.24 3.80
C MET A 597 -14.61 6.02 3.43
N ILE A 598 -13.30 6.11 3.62
CA ILE A 598 -12.37 4.96 3.55
C ILE A 598 -11.68 4.78 4.90
N ALA A 599 -11.79 3.58 5.48
CA ALA A 599 -11.47 3.32 6.87
C ALA A 599 -10.57 2.09 7.05
N ALA A 600 -9.61 2.18 7.96
CA ALA A 600 -8.82 1.08 8.49
C ALA A 600 -9.23 0.84 9.96
N VAL A 601 -9.67 -0.38 10.27
CA VAL A 601 -10.10 -0.80 11.61
C VAL A 601 -9.08 -1.80 12.15
N HIS A 602 -8.42 -1.45 13.25
CA HIS A 602 -7.28 -2.20 13.78
C HIS A 602 -7.66 -3.18 14.89
N ASN A 603 -6.64 -3.81 15.48
CA ASN A 603 -6.74 -4.64 16.68
C ASN A 603 -7.41 -3.85 17.81
N ARG A 604 -8.42 -4.42 18.47
CA ARG A 604 -9.10 -3.78 19.59
C ARG A 604 -8.14 -3.58 20.78
N ALA A 605 -8.48 -2.65 21.66
CA ALA A 605 -7.72 -2.42 22.89
C ALA A 605 -7.58 -3.74 23.69
N GLY A 606 -6.35 -4.23 23.87
CA GLY A 606 -6.06 -5.47 24.57
C GLY A 606 -6.34 -6.77 23.79
N GLY A 607 -6.71 -6.72 22.50
CA GLY A 607 -7.16 -7.92 21.77
C GLY A 607 -6.95 -7.89 20.25
N PRO A 608 -7.49 -8.88 19.53
CA PRO A 608 -7.38 -8.96 18.06
C PRO A 608 -8.36 -8.01 17.35
N GLY A 609 -8.23 -7.90 16.02
CA GLY A 609 -9.12 -7.10 15.18
C GLY A 609 -10.58 -7.57 15.16
N PRO A 610 -11.45 -6.85 14.44
CA PRO A 610 -12.84 -7.24 14.29
C PRO A 610 -13.02 -8.49 13.41
N THR A 611 -14.03 -9.28 13.77
CA THR A 611 -14.74 -10.17 12.82
C THR A 611 -15.46 -9.34 11.75
N LEU A 612 -15.93 -9.98 10.68
CA LEU A 612 -16.73 -9.31 9.65
C LEU A 612 -18.03 -8.69 10.21
N ALA A 613 -18.67 -9.34 11.19
CA ALA A 613 -19.88 -8.85 11.83
C ALA A 613 -19.63 -7.63 12.73
N GLU A 614 -18.53 -7.64 13.50
CA GLU A 614 -18.09 -6.45 14.25
C GLU A 614 -17.70 -5.31 13.30
N HIS A 615 -17.02 -5.60 12.18
CA HIS A 615 -16.67 -4.58 11.19
C HIS A 615 -17.92 -3.95 10.55
N ALA A 616 -18.94 -4.74 10.18
CA ALA A 616 -20.21 -4.21 9.69
C ALA A 616 -20.88 -3.27 10.70
N ARG A 617 -20.91 -3.64 11.99
CA ARG A 617 -21.46 -2.79 13.06
C ARG A 617 -20.64 -1.52 13.28
N LEU A 618 -19.31 -1.60 13.25
CA LEU A 618 -18.43 -0.43 13.35
C LEU A 618 -18.64 0.55 12.19
N MET A 619 -18.77 0.05 10.95
CA MET A 619 -19.09 0.88 9.79
C MET A 619 -20.49 1.53 9.94
N GLN A 620 -21.49 0.80 10.48
CA GLN A 620 -22.82 1.35 10.76
C GLN A 620 -22.76 2.45 11.82
N LEU A 621 -21.98 2.27 12.91
CA LEU A 621 -21.76 3.28 13.96
C LEU A 621 -21.04 4.54 13.45
N LEU A 622 -20.21 4.42 12.40
CA LEU A 622 -19.60 5.56 11.71
C LEU A 622 -20.59 6.32 10.80
N GLY A 623 -21.84 5.85 10.68
CA GLY A 623 -22.88 6.50 9.88
C GLY A 623 -22.92 6.07 8.41
N CYS A 624 -22.32 4.92 8.07
CA CYS A 624 -22.38 4.36 6.72
C CYS A 624 -23.81 3.95 6.32
N VAL A 625 -24.20 4.29 5.09
CA VAL A 625 -25.47 3.92 4.45
C VAL A 625 -25.29 2.66 3.61
N ASP A 626 -24.26 2.62 2.76
CA ASP A 626 -23.85 1.45 2.00
C ASP A 626 -22.37 1.22 2.23
N ALA A 627 -21.94 0.01 2.58
CA ALA A 627 -20.56 -0.28 2.97
C ALA A 627 -20.06 -1.63 2.44
N LEU A 628 -18.80 -1.65 2.02
CA LEU A 628 -18.10 -2.81 1.46
C LEU A 628 -16.82 -3.09 2.25
N ASN A 629 -16.58 -4.37 2.57
CA ASN A 629 -15.28 -4.82 3.06
C ASN A 629 -14.28 -4.92 1.88
N LEU A 630 -13.08 -4.39 2.09
CA LEU A 630 -11.93 -4.47 1.18
C LEU A 630 -10.94 -5.54 1.68
N ASP A 631 -9.83 -5.77 0.97
CA ASP A 631 -8.81 -6.72 1.42
C ASP A 631 -8.22 -6.30 2.79
N GLY A 632 -7.88 -7.28 3.64
CA GLY A 632 -7.65 -7.07 5.07
C GLY A 632 -6.26 -7.46 5.59
N GLY A 633 -6.15 -7.59 6.91
CA GLY A 633 -4.97 -8.14 7.59
C GLY A 633 -3.71 -7.31 7.37
N SER A 634 -2.72 -7.88 6.68
CA SER A 634 -1.49 -7.15 6.31
C SER A 634 -1.66 -6.28 5.05
N SER A 635 -2.67 -6.51 4.21
CA SER A 635 -2.99 -5.64 3.08
C SER A 635 -3.57 -4.29 3.52
N THR A 636 -4.27 -4.24 4.67
CA THR A 636 -4.82 -2.99 5.20
C THR A 636 -3.75 -1.93 5.33
N SER A 637 -3.93 -0.85 4.58
CA SER A 637 -3.07 0.33 4.58
C SER A 637 -3.86 1.54 4.10
N LEU A 638 -3.73 2.66 4.81
CA LEU A 638 -4.39 3.92 4.52
C LEU A 638 -3.33 5.00 4.33
N TYR A 639 -3.22 5.50 3.11
CA TYR A 639 -2.22 6.46 2.67
C TYR A 639 -2.81 7.88 2.61
N LEU A 640 -2.02 8.86 3.04
CA LEU A 640 -2.30 10.29 2.92
C LEU A 640 -0.98 11.05 2.78
N GLY A 641 -0.84 11.96 1.82
CA GLY A 641 0.24 12.95 1.79
C GLY A 641 1.68 12.41 1.82
N GLY A 642 1.93 11.20 1.30
CA GLY A 642 3.25 10.57 1.33
C GLY A 642 3.53 9.60 2.48
N GLN A 643 2.57 9.35 3.38
CA GLN A 643 2.73 8.49 4.55
C GLN A 643 1.57 7.49 4.69
N LEU A 644 1.78 6.42 5.47
CA LEU A 644 0.67 5.66 6.04
C LEU A 644 0.21 6.34 7.35
N ILE A 645 -1.10 6.50 7.50
CA ILE A 645 -1.69 7.11 8.69
C ILE A 645 -2.18 6.07 9.72
N ASP A 646 -2.42 4.83 9.28
CA ASP A 646 -3.00 3.74 10.07
C ASP A 646 -1.98 2.83 10.78
N ARG A 647 -0.79 2.62 10.17
CA ARG A 647 0.20 1.64 10.66
C ARG A 647 1.64 1.96 10.27
N SER A 648 2.59 1.28 10.93
CA SER A 648 4.02 1.31 10.54
C SER A 648 4.23 0.65 9.17
N PRO A 649 4.93 1.28 8.21
CA PRO A 649 5.10 0.78 6.84
C PRO A 649 5.70 -0.63 6.72
N SER A 650 6.59 -0.99 7.64
CA SER A 650 7.20 -2.32 7.78
C SER A 650 6.17 -3.45 7.95
N THR A 651 4.99 -3.14 8.47
CA THR A 651 3.92 -4.11 8.75
C THR A 651 2.88 -4.20 7.63
N ALA A 652 2.95 -3.33 6.63
CA ALA A 652 2.04 -3.30 5.48
C ALA A 652 2.57 -4.20 4.36
N ALA A 653 1.73 -5.11 3.88
CA ALA A 653 2.07 -6.00 2.78
C ALA A 653 2.06 -5.27 1.42
N ARG A 654 2.62 -5.94 0.41
CA ARG A 654 2.47 -5.53 -0.99
C ARG A 654 1.07 -5.90 -1.46
N VAL A 655 0.34 -4.97 -2.06
CA VAL A 655 -1.01 -5.17 -2.61
C VAL A 655 -1.01 -5.06 -4.13
N HIS A 656 -1.95 -5.73 -4.79
CA HIS A 656 -2.10 -5.64 -6.26
C HIS A 656 -2.64 -4.26 -6.70
N ASN A 657 -3.65 -3.76 -5.99
CA ASN A 657 -4.46 -2.59 -6.36
C ASN A 657 -4.94 -1.80 -5.13
N GLY A 658 -5.42 -0.59 -5.38
CA GLY A 658 -6.01 0.32 -4.40
C GLY A 658 -7.05 1.25 -5.02
N ILE A 659 -7.68 2.06 -4.17
CA ILE A 659 -8.54 3.17 -4.58
C ILE A 659 -7.78 4.45 -4.25
N GLY A 660 -7.41 5.23 -5.28
CA GLY A 660 -6.74 6.51 -5.13
C GLY A 660 -7.72 7.68 -5.16
N ILE A 661 -7.45 8.69 -4.34
CA ILE A 661 -8.15 9.97 -4.28
C ILE A 661 -7.15 11.03 -4.76
N PHE A 662 -7.56 11.85 -5.72
CA PHE A 662 -6.73 12.83 -6.40
C PHE A 662 -7.24 14.24 -6.10
N LEU A 663 -6.31 15.18 -5.98
CA LEU A 663 -6.58 16.60 -5.86
C LEU A 663 -6.06 17.28 -7.12
N GLU A 664 -6.96 17.56 -8.06
CA GLU A 664 -6.68 18.42 -9.21
C GLU A 664 -6.50 19.86 -8.70
N GLN A 665 -5.38 20.46 -9.11
CA GLN A 665 -5.03 21.83 -8.76
C GLN A 665 -5.46 22.75 -9.90
N LYS A 666 -5.99 23.93 -9.57
CA LYS A 666 -6.14 25.04 -10.52
C LYS A 666 -4.79 25.70 -10.79
#